data_AF-A0A182MRN2-F1
#
_entry.id   AF-A0A182MRN2-F1
#
_cell.length_a   1.000
_cell.length_b   1.000
_cell.length_c   1.000
_cell.angle_alpha   90.00
_cell.angle_beta   90.00
_cell.angle_gamma   90.00
#
_symmetry.space_group_name_H-M   'P 1'
#
loop_
_entity.id
_entity.type
_entity.pdbx_description
1 polymer ?
#
loop_
_entity_poly.entity_id
_entity_poly.type
_entity_poly.pdbx_seq_one_letter_code
_entity_poly.pdbx_strand_id
1 'polypeptide(L)'
;MEVYEFKKNFLTRLQETTNVLNGGGTNIPASAIRSEWTNFVEVAVEPTGWQALWKASRPVCEQLSVKYPLVVLGTVDQVLYDELKAIFTVEAIQDDDVHLPEEQITVDLEELWPLREQNNPALNVNITADCIDKLRFFYQHLWMPWDNDGEDEHGWIDKHLESRIRFCHDLKNKTMSRQLSSHALALLAEARYIQRKRDFIEQQLSEEEYQAEEEDEDNESSILKDNRSSELLQLNLRLNTIKNEINILENPVMRSVFEKVRFGVAKAKGEAPMSYVVTQAVPMDEQFAYLKRARDMIDEEISVKMCDSLQHALDHCSPESAIYLPPGTRQDIKFLEYLNSGGSFRGVCEAEFVNAYDLAIEENPTIVSKNDDSVLLTIDGDFTLENIRLDCANVRTGVVIKKGNITFRNCCFVGDPSSSTKQGIVIFGNCTITFERCVIREFSTGIYSNHDCTINLIDTTISDCMTGLETLDQCQILFRSASIKHCSQYGLLLEDFNDDAQSNQNASGDSKDGSRSQVFEDFNTIEREEFTFEGSCVFHDNAKGNFVIRKGFSERFNSSCFVDENLQQQDGEDGLEDSNCETTNVSFCDNYLEASKLSSTKQISRSSDTREQDVRSASDTGVSGSISQSEDESSEYGLENSTMDIRDVKYSSHEVQKSVATGVDNETIDDRDNHVIEIEDSIIEID
;
A
#
# COMPACT_ATOMS: atom_id res chain seq x y z
N MET A 1 11.50 -17.16 18.27
CA MET A 1 11.44 -16.48 19.58
C MET A 1 10.04 -15.90 19.71
N GLU A 2 9.48 -15.69 20.91
CA GLU A 2 8.14 -15.08 21.02
C GLU A 2 8.21 -13.58 21.28
N VAL A 3 7.55 -12.80 20.43
CA VAL A 3 7.25 -11.37 20.65
C VAL A 3 5.83 -11.15 21.18
N TYR A 4 5.53 -9.95 21.67
CA TYR A 4 4.17 -9.57 22.02
C TYR A 4 3.33 -9.22 20.78
N GLU A 5 2.12 -9.76 20.69
CA GLU A 5 1.10 -9.39 19.70
C GLU A 5 -0.18 -8.92 20.39
N PHE A 6 -0.74 -7.78 19.97
CA PHE A 6 -1.90 -7.16 20.61
C PHE A 6 -3.10 -7.04 19.66
N LYS A 7 -4.05 -7.98 19.74
CA LYS A 7 -5.32 -7.94 18.99
C LYS A 7 -6.37 -7.09 19.72
N LYS A 8 -6.11 -5.78 19.79
CA LYS A 8 -6.94 -4.76 20.45
C LYS A 8 -8.08 -4.26 19.54
N ASN A 9 -9.25 -3.99 20.12
CA ASN A 9 -10.44 -3.49 19.41
C ASN A 9 -10.53 -1.94 19.38
N PHE A 10 -11.49 -1.40 18.62
CA PHE A 10 -11.78 0.04 18.52
C PHE A 10 -11.82 0.77 19.88
N LEU A 11 -12.60 0.27 20.85
CA LEU A 11 -12.79 0.96 22.14
C LEU A 11 -11.51 0.92 22.97
N THR A 12 -10.78 -0.20 22.96
CA THR A 12 -9.48 -0.34 23.60
C THR A 12 -8.47 0.64 23.00
N ARG A 13 -8.33 0.69 21.67
CA ARG A 13 -7.42 1.63 20.99
C ARG A 13 -7.77 3.09 21.24
N LEU A 14 -9.06 3.42 21.24
CA LEU A 14 -9.54 4.77 21.57
C LEU A 14 -9.17 5.12 23.01
N GLN A 15 -9.50 4.27 23.99
CA GLN A 15 -9.18 4.53 25.40
C GLN A 15 -7.67 4.63 25.65
N GLU A 16 -6.86 3.76 25.04
CA GLU A 16 -5.41 3.78 25.19
C GLU A 16 -4.80 5.08 24.66
N THR A 17 -5.15 5.48 23.43
CA THR A 17 -4.59 6.69 22.81
C THR A 17 -5.11 7.95 23.51
N THR A 18 -6.39 7.97 23.91
CA THR A 18 -6.98 9.03 24.73
C THR A 18 -6.30 9.17 26.09
N ASN A 19 -5.85 8.07 26.71
CA ASN A 19 -5.13 8.13 27.98
C ASN A 19 -3.72 8.71 27.85
N VAL A 20 -3.03 8.45 26.72
CA VAL A 20 -1.73 9.07 26.43
C VAL A 20 -1.90 10.57 26.17
N LEU A 21 -2.85 10.95 25.32
CA LEU A 21 -3.02 12.33 24.85
C LEU A 21 -3.89 13.23 25.75
N ASN A 22 -4.32 12.79 26.93
CA ASN A 22 -5.02 13.64 27.91
C ASN A 22 -4.17 13.97 29.15
N GLY A 23 -2.86 13.69 29.12
CA GLY A 23 -1.95 14.00 30.23
C GLY A 23 -1.92 15.49 30.60
N GLY A 24 -1.79 16.36 29.60
CA GLY A 24 -1.80 17.82 29.77
C GLY A 24 -3.16 18.48 30.04
N GLY A 25 -4.28 17.75 29.90
CA GLY A 25 -5.63 18.31 29.92
C GLY A 25 -6.21 18.60 28.52
N THR A 26 -7.50 18.92 28.45
CA THR A 26 -8.26 19.01 27.19
C THR A 26 -7.77 20.10 26.25
N ASN A 27 -7.79 19.82 24.93
CA ASN A 27 -7.36 20.67 23.80
C ASN A 27 -5.84 20.72 23.56
N ILE A 28 -5.22 19.56 23.29
CA ILE A 28 -3.81 19.45 22.87
C ILE A 28 -3.65 19.71 21.34
N PRO A 29 -2.80 20.66 20.91
CA PRO A 29 -2.53 20.94 19.50
C PRO A 29 -1.58 19.91 18.88
N ALA A 30 -1.55 19.83 17.54
CA ALA A 30 -0.74 18.86 16.80
C ALA A 30 0.77 18.91 17.18
N SER A 31 1.32 20.11 17.33
CA SER A 31 2.72 20.34 17.71
C SER A 31 3.12 19.79 19.09
N ALA A 32 2.16 19.59 20.00
CA ALA A 32 2.42 19.08 21.34
C ALA A 32 2.33 17.54 21.44
N ILE A 33 1.76 16.85 20.44
CA ILE A 33 1.51 15.41 20.49
C ILE A 33 2.79 14.59 20.65
N ARG A 34 3.89 14.98 19.99
CA ARG A 34 5.20 14.31 20.17
C ARG A 34 5.69 14.38 21.62
N SER A 35 5.47 15.51 22.30
CA SER A 35 5.84 15.70 23.71
C SER A 35 5.05 14.75 24.62
N GLU A 36 3.73 14.62 24.42
CA GLU A 36 2.90 13.68 25.20
C GLU A 36 3.34 12.22 24.99
N TRP A 37 3.75 11.84 23.77
CA TRP A 37 4.34 10.52 23.51
C TRP A 37 5.68 10.34 24.21
N THR A 38 6.60 11.31 24.13
CA THR A 38 7.88 11.29 24.85
C THR A 38 7.67 11.15 26.36
N ASN A 39 6.77 11.96 26.95
CA ASN A 39 6.39 11.90 28.36
C ASN A 39 5.84 10.52 28.77
N PHE A 40 5.00 9.91 27.91
CA PHE A 40 4.43 8.58 28.18
C PHE A 40 5.47 7.45 28.05
N VAL A 41 6.36 7.54 27.06
CA VAL A 41 7.45 6.57 26.84
C VAL A 41 8.47 6.63 27.98
N GLU A 42 8.84 7.81 28.48
CA GLU A 42 9.74 7.98 29.64
C GLU A 42 9.23 7.26 30.90
N VAL A 43 7.91 7.24 31.11
CA VAL A 43 7.27 6.62 32.29
C VAL A 43 7.01 5.12 32.11
N ALA A 44 6.92 4.62 30.87
CA ALA A 44 6.42 3.27 30.58
C ALA A 44 7.43 2.30 29.94
N VAL A 45 8.51 2.80 29.32
CA VAL A 45 9.53 1.97 28.66
C VAL A 45 10.78 1.84 29.53
N GLU A 46 11.23 0.61 29.73
CA GLU A 46 12.49 0.30 30.42
C GLU A 46 13.66 0.99 29.69
N PRO A 47 14.53 1.75 30.37
CA PRO A 47 15.50 2.63 29.71
C PRO A 47 16.65 1.89 28.99
N THR A 48 16.90 0.62 29.35
CA THR A 48 18.07 -0.17 28.92
C THR A 48 17.89 -1.66 29.24
N GLY A 49 18.62 -2.53 28.56
CA GLY A 49 18.85 -3.93 28.92
C GLY A 49 17.77 -4.93 28.51
N TRP A 50 16.77 -4.52 27.73
CA TRP A 50 15.74 -5.41 27.19
C TRP A 50 16.06 -5.84 25.75
N GLN A 51 15.77 -7.10 25.46
CA GLN A 51 15.94 -7.72 24.14
C GLN A 51 14.70 -7.56 23.27
N ALA A 52 14.92 -7.38 21.96
CA ALA A 52 13.87 -7.22 20.97
C ALA A 52 14.27 -7.79 19.61
N LEU A 53 13.26 -8.06 18.77
CA LEU A 53 13.44 -8.16 17.33
C LEU A 53 13.24 -6.77 16.71
N TRP A 54 14.29 -6.22 16.12
CA TRP A 54 14.18 -5.09 15.21
C TRP A 54 13.68 -5.60 13.86
N LYS A 55 12.55 -5.07 13.38
CA LYS A 55 11.96 -5.39 12.08
C LYS A 55 12.08 -4.17 11.17
N ALA A 56 13.28 -3.99 10.61
CA ALA A 56 13.69 -2.78 9.89
C ALA A 56 12.78 -2.49 8.68
N SER A 57 12.40 -1.22 8.50
CA SER A 57 11.59 -0.83 7.35
C SER A 57 12.38 -0.83 6.03
N ARG A 58 11.64 -0.83 4.91
CA ARG A 58 12.21 -0.83 3.55
C ARG A 58 13.25 0.30 3.31
N PRO A 59 13.03 1.56 3.71
CA PRO A 59 14.04 2.61 3.52
C PRO A 59 15.36 2.32 4.23
N VAL A 60 15.30 1.75 5.44
CA VAL A 60 16.49 1.35 6.21
C VAL A 60 17.21 0.20 5.50
N CYS A 61 16.48 -0.81 5.03
CA CYS A 61 17.08 -1.91 4.27
C CYS A 61 17.75 -1.43 2.97
N GLU A 62 17.13 -0.49 2.27
CA GLU A 62 17.69 0.15 1.06
C GLU A 62 18.97 0.95 1.38
N GLN A 63 18.95 1.77 2.43
CA GLN A 63 20.10 2.57 2.89
C GLN A 63 21.29 1.68 3.31
N LEU A 64 21.02 0.53 3.92
CA LEU A 64 22.03 -0.46 4.31
C LEU A 64 22.45 -1.37 3.13
N SER A 65 21.84 -1.25 1.95
CA SER A 65 22.01 -2.14 0.79
C SER A 65 21.78 -3.62 1.09
N VAL A 66 20.88 -3.91 2.05
CA VAL A 66 20.50 -5.27 2.47
C VAL A 66 19.12 -5.66 1.94
N LYS A 67 18.90 -6.97 1.83
CA LYS A 67 17.61 -7.56 1.43
C LYS A 67 16.50 -7.11 2.40
N TYR A 68 15.32 -6.80 1.84
CA TYR A 68 14.08 -6.74 2.62
C TYR A 68 13.28 -8.04 2.46
N PRO A 69 12.71 -8.62 3.54
CA PRO A 69 12.70 -8.12 4.90
C PRO A 69 13.98 -8.42 5.69
N LEU A 70 14.35 -7.51 6.60
CA LEU A 70 15.39 -7.73 7.60
C LEU A 70 14.77 -7.86 8.99
N VAL A 71 15.18 -8.89 9.73
CA VAL A 71 14.85 -9.09 11.15
C VAL A 71 16.14 -9.36 11.92
N VAL A 72 16.34 -8.61 13.01
CA VAL A 72 17.58 -8.62 13.81
C VAL A 72 17.23 -8.79 15.28
N LEU A 73 17.88 -9.73 15.97
CA LEU A 73 17.86 -9.85 17.42
C LEU A 73 18.93 -8.93 18.02
N GLY A 74 18.57 -8.22 19.08
CA GLY A 74 19.51 -7.38 19.82
C GLY A 74 18.99 -6.92 21.17
N THR A 75 19.84 -6.23 21.92
CA THR A 75 19.53 -5.58 23.20
C THR A 75 19.50 -4.06 23.02
N VAL A 76 18.52 -3.40 23.60
CA VAL A 76 18.47 -1.93 23.71
C VAL A 76 19.42 -1.46 24.81
N ASP A 77 20.50 -0.78 24.45
CA ASP A 77 21.46 -0.23 25.41
C ASP A 77 20.97 1.07 26.05
N GLN A 78 20.25 1.91 25.28
CA GLN A 78 19.70 3.17 25.76
C GLN A 78 18.48 3.59 24.93
N VAL A 79 17.41 4.04 25.59
CA VAL A 79 16.29 4.73 24.95
C VAL A 79 16.58 6.25 24.84
N LEU A 80 16.27 6.82 23.68
CA LEU A 80 16.43 8.23 23.32
C LEU A 80 15.05 8.88 23.25
N TYR A 81 14.53 9.29 24.41
CA TYR A 81 13.12 9.69 24.59
C TYR A 81 12.68 10.90 23.73
N ASP A 82 13.53 11.91 23.56
CA ASP A 82 13.25 13.08 22.70
C ASP A 82 13.12 12.70 21.22
N GLU A 83 13.92 11.72 20.79
CA GLU A 83 13.92 11.22 19.41
C GLU A 83 12.84 10.16 19.16
N LEU A 84 12.30 9.53 20.21
CA LEU A 84 11.49 8.30 20.16
C LEU A 84 12.26 7.11 19.53
N LYS A 85 13.55 7.03 19.81
CA LYS A 85 14.50 6.03 19.29
C LYS A 85 15.17 5.21 20.39
N ALA A 86 15.96 4.22 20.00
CA ALA A 86 16.83 3.45 20.86
C ALA A 86 18.20 3.20 20.21
N ILE A 87 19.25 3.14 21.02
CA ILE A 87 20.54 2.55 20.64
C ILE A 87 20.41 1.03 20.84
N PHE A 88 20.62 0.27 19.78
CA PHE A 88 20.37 -1.17 19.71
C PHE A 88 21.66 -1.91 19.34
N THR A 89 22.17 -2.73 20.26
CA THR A 89 23.30 -3.64 20.01
C THR A 89 22.80 -4.91 19.35
N VAL A 90 23.37 -5.24 18.19
CA VAL A 90 23.06 -6.46 17.41
C VAL A 90 23.63 -7.70 18.10
N GLU A 91 22.78 -8.66 18.44
CA GLU A 91 23.16 -9.96 19.01
C GLU A 91 23.18 -11.08 17.97
N ALA A 92 22.21 -11.08 17.03
CA ALA A 92 22.15 -12.01 15.91
C ALA A 92 21.25 -11.47 14.79
N ILE A 93 21.46 -11.91 13.55
CA ILE A 93 20.61 -11.56 12.40
C ILE A 93 19.91 -12.85 11.93
N GLN A 94 18.64 -12.79 11.52
CA GLN A 94 17.90 -13.99 11.07
C GLN A 94 18.49 -14.58 9.77
N ASP A 95 19.11 -13.74 8.95
CA ASP A 95 19.73 -14.08 7.68
C ASP A 95 21.25 -14.12 7.86
N ASP A 96 21.84 -15.32 7.94
CA ASP A 96 23.29 -15.58 8.11
C ASP A 96 24.16 -14.85 7.05
N ASP A 97 23.52 -14.44 5.95
CA ASP A 97 24.11 -13.76 4.81
C ASP A 97 24.22 -12.24 4.91
N VAL A 98 23.46 -11.62 5.82
CA VAL A 98 23.39 -10.16 5.98
C VAL A 98 24.43 -9.71 6.98
N HIS A 99 25.30 -8.78 6.54
CA HIS A 99 26.34 -8.18 7.37
C HIS A 99 25.99 -6.70 7.57
N LEU A 100 25.63 -6.33 8.79
CA LEU A 100 25.37 -4.94 9.15
C LEU A 100 26.70 -4.17 9.31
N PRO A 101 26.74 -2.86 8.97
CA PRO A 101 27.99 -2.08 8.99
C PRO A 101 28.48 -1.75 10.41
N GLU A 102 27.58 -1.75 11.40
CA GLU A 102 27.86 -1.34 12.78
C GLU A 102 27.22 -2.33 13.77
N GLU A 103 27.91 -2.62 14.88
CA GLU A 103 27.41 -3.50 15.96
C GLU A 103 26.34 -2.83 16.82
N GLN A 104 26.32 -1.48 16.84
CA GLN A 104 25.33 -0.64 17.50
C GLN A 104 24.67 0.26 16.45
N ILE A 105 23.34 0.28 16.40
CA ILE A 105 22.56 1.07 15.44
C ILE A 105 21.48 1.84 16.18
N THR A 106 21.22 3.09 15.77
CA THR A 106 20.08 3.88 16.28
C THR A 106 18.82 3.55 15.49
N VAL A 107 17.77 3.08 16.18
CA VAL A 107 16.54 2.56 15.55
C VAL A 107 15.29 3.24 16.14
N ASP A 108 14.23 3.38 15.35
CA ASP A 108 12.96 3.95 15.85
C ASP A 108 12.24 2.95 16.77
N LEU A 109 11.69 3.43 17.89
CA LEU A 109 11.03 2.56 18.89
C LEU A 109 9.85 1.78 18.30
N GLU A 110 9.17 2.31 17.27
CA GLU A 110 8.09 1.61 16.59
C GLU A 110 8.55 0.43 15.71
N GLU A 111 9.83 0.31 15.35
CA GLU A 111 10.37 -0.85 14.63
C GLU A 111 10.79 -2.01 15.58
N LEU A 112 10.83 -1.77 16.89
CA LEU A 112 11.27 -2.76 17.89
C LEU A 112 10.12 -3.61 18.46
N TRP A 113 10.31 -4.93 18.47
CA TRP A 113 9.35 -5.90 19.01
C TRP A 113 9.98 -6.61 20.22
N PRO A 114 9.67 -6.17 21.47
CA PRO A 114 10.27 -6.77 22.65
C PRO A 114 9.96 -8.28 22.75
N LEU A 115 10.96 -9.06 23.16
CA LEU A 115 10.77 -10.49 23.43
C LEU A 115 9.99 -10.71 24.73
N ARG A 116 9.19 -11.78 24.78
CA ARG A 116 8.55 -12.26 26.03
C ARG A 116 9.56 -12.89 26.98
N GLU A 117 10.50 -13.64 26.42
CA GLU A 117 11.62 -14.22 27.16
C GLU A 117 12.81 -13.25 27.12
N GLN A 118 13.42 -13.02 28.28
CA GLN A 118 14.41 -11.96 28.48
C GLN A 118 15.58 -12.50 29.30
N ASN A 119 16.82 -12.19 28.89
CA ASN A 119 18.02 -12.49 29.67
C ASN A 119 17.98 -11.89 31.09
N ASN A 120 17.28 -10.76 31.27
CA ASN A 120 17.07 -10.12 32.56
C ASN A 120 15.60 -10.21 33.03
N PRO A 121 15.25 -11.18 33.91
CA PRO A 121 13.87 -11.38 34.38
C PRO A 121 13.39 -10.32 35.40
N ALA A 122 14.18 -9.28 35.69
CA ALA A 122 13.77 -8.17 36.56
C ALA A 122 13.09 -7.02 35.79
N LEU A 123 13.16 -7.00 34.46
CA LEU A 123 12.58 -5.95 33.61
C LEU A 123 11.09 -6.17 33.37
N ASN A 124 10.28 -5.12 33.43
CA ASN A 124 8.85 -5.17 33.19
C ASN A 124 8.49 -4.99 31.71
N VAL A 125 9.03 -5.88 30.87
CA VAL A 125 8.90 -5.80 29.41
C VAL A 125 7.45 -5.89 28.92
N ASN A 126 6.52 -6.41 29.73
CA ASN A 126 5.08 -6.35 29.46
C ASN A 126 4.57 -4.91 29.25
N ILE A 127 5.01 -3.95 30.09
CA ILE A 127 4.59 -2.55 29.98
C ILE A 127 5.33 -1.87 28.81
N THR A 128 6.62 -2.18 28.62
CA THR A 128 7.39 -1.69 27.47
C THR A 128 6.77 -2.11 26.14
N ALA A 129 6.37 -3.38 26.00
CA ALA A 129 5.73 -3.89 24.80
C ALA A 129 4.34 -3.28 24.55
N ASP A 130 3.53 -3.10 25.59
CA ASP A 130 2.23 -2.43 25.49
C ASP A 130 2.36 -0.92 25.19
N CYS A 131 3.41 -0.26 25.67
CA CYS A 131 3.74 1.13 25.32
C CYS A 131 4.15 1.24 23.85
N ILE A 132 5.08 0.40 23.39
CA ILE A 132 5.57 0.40 22.01
C ILE A 132 4.46 0.03 21.01
N ASP A 133 3.56 -0.90 21.36
CA ASP A 133 2.38 -1.21 20.55
C ASP A 133 1.42 -0.02 20.40
N LYS A 134 1.27 0.82 21.44
CA LYS A 134 0.49 2.07 21.38
C LYS A 134 1.18 3.12 20.50
N LEU A 135 2.48 3.31 20.70
CA LEU A 135 3.31 4.24 19.93
C LEU A 135 3.27 3.90 18.43
N ARG A 136 3.56 2.64 18.09
CA ARG A 136 3.46 2.07 16.74
C ARG A 136 2.07 2.27 16.14
N PHE A 137 1.02 1.92 16.88
CA PHE A 137 -0.34 2.07 16.38
C PHE A 137 -0.69 3.53 16.05
N PHE A 138 -0.20 4.47 16.85
CA PHE A 138 -0.39 5.90 16.61
C PHE A 138 0.35 6.37 15.36
N TYR A 139 1.68 6.23 15.32
CA TYR A 139 2.49 6.80 14.25
C TYR A 139 2.33 6.07 12.91
N GLN A 140 2.04 4.77 12.91
CA GLN A 140 1.83 4.01 11.67
C GLN A 140 0.42 4.13 11.08
N HIS A 141 -0.64 4.38 11.90
CA HIS A 141 -2.03 4.37 11.42
C HIS A 141 -2.86 5.64 11.70
N LEU A 142 -2.48 6.49 12.66
CA LEU A 142 -3.27 7.67 13.06
C LEU A 142 -2.61 9.00 12.72
N TRP A 143 -1.28 9.10 12.89
CA TRP A 143 -0.51 10.27 12.48
C TRP A 143 -0.45 10.36 10.96
N MET A 144 -0.80 11.52 10.41
CA MET A 144 -0.80 11.76 8.97
C MET A 144 0.26 12.80 8.62
N PRO A 145 0.91 12.73 7.44
CA PRO A 145 2.01 13.64 7.10
C PRO A 145 1.69 15.13 7.30
N TRP A 146 0.49 15.53 6.90
CA TRP A 146 -0.02 16.90 6.97
C TRP A 146 -0.48 17.37 8.36
N ASP A 147 -0.29 16.56 9.40
CA ASP A 147 -0.50 16.96 10.80
C ASP A 147 0.70 17.74 11.34
N ASN A 148 1.91 17.48 10.81
CA ASN A 148 3.11 18.28 11.10
C ASN A 148 2.94 19.74 10.64
N ASP A 149 2.34 19.94 9.46
CA ASP A 149 2.12 21.26 8.84
C ASP A 149 0.93 22.05 9.46
N GLY A 150 0.41 21.63 10.62
CA GLY A 150 -0.86 22.13 11.18
C GLY A 150 -0.72 23.24 12.21
N GLU A 151 -1.00 24.49 11.82
CA GLU A 151 -1.29 25.60 12.76
C GLU A 151 -2.68 25.46 13.43
N ASP A 152 -2.99 24.26 13.93
CA ASP A 152 -4.24 23.98 14.66
C ASP A 152 -4.15 24.54 16.10
N GLU A 153 -4.65 25.77 16.30
CA GLU A 153 -4.88 26.35 17.64
C GLU A 153 -5.90 25.55 18.50
N HIS A 154 -6.60 24.58 17.91
CA HIS A 154 -7.68 23.80 18.53
C HIS A 154 -7.41 22.30 18.40
N GLY A 155 -7.88 21.51 19.37
CA GLY A 155 -7.33 20.19 19.68
C GLY A 155 -7.42 19.15 18.55
N TRP A 156 -6.26 18.55 18.20
CA TRP A 156 -6.18 17.46 17.22
C TRP A 156 -7.02 16.23 17.66
N ILE A 157 -7.12 16.00 18.98
CA ILE A 157 -7.86 14.88 19.58
C ILE A 157 -9.34 14.91 19.19
N ASP A 158 -10.03 16.02 19.46
CA ASP A 158 -11.47 16.18 19.21
C ASP A 158 -11.80 16.18 17.70
N LYS A 159 -10.80 16.52 16.88
CA LYS A 159 -10.89 16.66 15.42
C LYS A 159 -10.63 15.35 14.66
N HIS A 160 -9.70 14.50 15.14
CA HIS A 160 -9.17 13.37 14.37
C HIS A 160 -9.12 12.02 15.10
N LEU A 161 -9.10 11.96 16.44
CA LEU A 161 -8.76 10.71 17.13
C LEU A 161 -9.83 9.62 16.92
N GLU A 162 -11.10 9.94 17.14
CA GLU A 162 -12.18 8.94 16.99
C GLU A 162 -12.42 8.58 15.51
N SER A 163 -12.30 9.54 14.59
CA SER A 163 -12.52 9.33 13.16
C SER A 163 -11.44 8.45 12.54
N ARG A 164 -10.16 8.68 12.86
CA ARG A 164 -9.05 7.89 12.31
C ARG A 164 -8.96 6.49 12.92
N ILE A 165 -9.22 6.32 14.23
CA ILE A 165 -9.31 4.97 14.82
C ILE A 165 -10.48 4.19 14.20
N ARG A 166 -11.63 4.84 13.95
CA ARG A 166 -12.75 4.21 13.24
C ARG A 166 -12.37 3.83 11.80
N PHE A 167 -11.77 4.75 11.05
CA PHE A 167 -11.34 4.52 9.66
C PHE A 167 -10.29 3.40 9.53
N CYS A 168 -9.31 3.34 10.42
CA CYS A 168 -8.35 2.23 10.51
C CYS A 168 -9.04 0.88 10.79
N HIS A 169 -10.01 0.87 11.71
CA HIS A 169 -10.76 -0.34 12.05
C HIS A 169 -11.74 -0.76 10.93
N ASP A 170 -12.28 0.19 10.16
CA ASP A 170 -13.11 -0.03 8.98
C ASP A 170 -12.31 -0.64 7.82
N LEU A 171 -11.08 -0.15 7.57
CA LEU A 171 -10.12 -0.75 6.64
C LEU A 171 -9.82 -2.21 7.04
N LYS A 172 -9.40 -2.41 8.30
CA LYS A 172 -8.95 -3.70 8.83
C LYS A 172 -10.06 -4.75 8.82
N ASN A 173 -11.28 -4.37 9.19
CA ASN A 173 -12.43 -5.28 9.24
C ASN A 173 -13.20 -5.36 7.91
N LYS A 174 -12.73 -4.71 6.84
CA LYS A 174 -13.33 -4.76 5.49
C LYS A 174 -14.81 -4.32 5.49
N THR A 175 -15.15 -3.31 6.30
CA THR A 175 -16.52 -2.73 6.35
C THR A 175 -16.80 -1.84 5.14
N MET A 176 -15.75 -1.35 4.49
CA MET A 176 -15.77 -0.63 3.21
C MET A 176 -15.65 -1.61 2.03
N SER A 177 -16.13 -1.21 0.85
CA SER A 177 -15.88 -2.00 -0.35
C SER A 177 -14.39 -2.09 -0.69
N ARG A 178 -14.05 -3.10 -1.48
CA ARG A 178 -12.69 -3.35 -1.94
C ARG A 178 -12.08 -2.16 -2.68
N GLN A 179 -12.81 -1.57 -3.62
CA GLN A 179 -12.33 -0.47 -4.47
C GLN A 179 -12.05 0.78 -3.63
N LEU A 180 -12.97 1.12 -2.73
CA LEU A 180 -12.83 2.22 -1.79
C LEU A 180 -11.66 2.02 -0.82
N SER A 181 -11.46 0.79 -0.34
CA SER A 181 -10.34 0.42 0.52
C SER A 181 -8.99 0.49 -0.21
N SER A 182 -8.93 0.05 -1.47
CA SER A 182 -7.73 0.16 -2.32
C SER A 182 -7.37 1.62 -2.56
N HIS A 183 -8.35 2.46 -2.91
CA HIS A 183 -8.17 3.90 -3.10
C HIS A 183 -7.68 4.59 -1.81
N ALA A 184 -8.29 4.28 -0.67
CA ALA A 184 -7.88 4.79 0.64
C ALA A 184 -6.43 4.43 0.99
N LEU A 185 -6.04 3.16 0.84
CA LEU A 185 -4.68 2.69 1.13
C LEU A 185 -3.65 3.30 0.17
N ALA A 186 -4.00 3.45 -1.11
CA ALA A 186 -3.13 4.08 -2.10
C ALA A 186 -2.91 5.57 -1.84
N LEU A 187 -3.96 6.32 -1.46
CA LEU A 187 -3.83 7.71 -1.00
C LEU A 187 -2.88 7.83 0.21
N LEU A 188 -3.00 6.92 1.19
CA LEU A 188 -2.12 6.89 2.36
C LEU A 188 -0.68 6.45 2.03
N ALA A 189 -0.47 5.65 0.98
CA ALA A 189 0.85 5.31 0.48
C ALA A 189 1.50 6.50 -0.24
N GLU A 190 0.75 7.15 -1.13
CA GLU A 190 1.16 8.33 -1.89
C GLU A 190 1.49 9.51 -0.95
N ALA A 191 0.69 9.77 0.08
CA ALA A 191 0.98 10.80 1.08
C ALA A 191 2.30 10.55 1.83
N ARG A 192 2.56 9.29 2.25
CA ARG A 192 3.82 8.91 2.91
C ARG A 192 5.03 8.87 1.97
N TYR A 193 4.82 8.78 0.65
CA TYR A 193 5.89 8.98 -0.33
C TYR A 193 6.19 10.47 -0.49
N ILE A 194 5.16 11.29 -0.70
CA ILE A 194 5.27 12.74 -0.85
C ILE A 194 5.98 13.36 0.36
N GLN A 195 5.69 12.90 1.58
CA GLN A 195 6.39 13.38 2.77
C GLN A 195 7.89 13.09 2.71
N ARG A 196 8.30 11.83 2.49
CA ARG A 196 9.74 11.50 2.40
C ARG A 196 10.45 12.28 1.29
N LYS A 197 9.76 12.57 0.20
CA LYS A 197 10.33 13.38 -0.90
C LYS A 197 10.42 14.87 -0.55
N ARG A 198 9.44 15.41 0.19
CA ARG A 198 9.56 16.72 0.84
C ARG A 198 10.76 16.75 1.80
N ASP A 199 10.79 15.84 2.77
CA ASP A 199 11.84 15.75 3.80
C ASP A 199 13.25 15.73 3.14
N PHE A 200 13.42 14.96 2.06
CA PHE A 200 14.67 14.86 1.29
C PHE A 200 15.02 16.15 0.51
N ILE A 201 14.06 16.80 -0.15
CA ILE A 201 14.29 18.08 -0.85
C ILE A 201 14.57 19.19 0.17
N GLU A 202 13.84 19.24 1.29
CA GLU A 202 14.00 20.19 2.39
C GLU A 202 15.37 20.01 3.08
N GLN A 203 15.87 18.78 3.22
CA GLN A 203 17.25 18.48 3.65
C GLN A 203 18.29 18.98 2.65
N GLN A 204 18.17 18.64 1.35
CA GLN A 204 19.12 19.12 0.33
C GLN A 204 19.19 20.65 0.25
N LEU A 205 18.05 21.33 0.32
CA LEU A 205 18.01 22.80 0.33
C LEU A 205 18.69 23.37 1.58
N SER A 206 18.53 22.72 2.74
CA SER A 206 19.23 23.12 3.98
C SER A 206 20.74 22.94 3.86
N GLU A 207 21.21 21.81 3.34
CA GLU A 207 22.64 21.53 3.12
C GLU A 207 23.27 22.51 2.11
N GLU A 208 22.58 22.85 1.03
CA GLU A 208 23.03 23.85 0.05
C GLU A 208 23.03 25.27 0.63
N GLU A 209 22.14 25.61 1.55
CA GLU A 209 22.15 26.92 2.23
C GLU A 209 23.30 27.03 3.24
N TYR A 210 23.62 25.99 4.00
CA TYR A 210 24.83 25.98 4.85
C TYR A 210 26.13 26.09 4.03
N GLN A 211 26.19 25.49 2.83
CA GLN A 211 27.35 25.61 1.95
C GLN A 211 27.46 27.03 1.34
N ALA A 212 26.33 27.64 0.97
CA ALA A 212 26.29 29.00 0.46
C ALA A 212 26.61 30.08 1.53
N GLU A 213 26.51 29.77 2.82
CA GLU A 213 26.98 30.64 3.90
C GLU A 213 28.52 30.55 4.16
N GLU A 214 29.21 29.53 3.62
CA GLU A 214 30.68 29.41 3.72
C GLU A 214 31.44 29.94 2.48
N GLU A 215 30.81 30.07 1.31
CA GLU A 215 31.42 30.57 0.07
C GLU A 215 30.89 31.95 -0.38
N ASP A 216 31.59 33.03 -0.01
CA ASP A 216 31.37 34.42 -0.47
C ASP A 216 31.63 34.61 -1.99
N GLU A 217 30.78 34.11 -2.91
CA GLU A 217 30.82 34.52 -4.32
C GLU A 217 29.46 34.50 -5.08
N ASP A 218 29.39 35.29 -6.16
CA ASP A 218 28.14 35.78 -6.78
C ASP A 218 27.44 34.80 -7.76
N ASN A 219 26.10 34.73 -7.66
CA ASN A 219 25.14 34.55 -8.77
C ASN A 219 25.36 33.41 -9.80
N GLU A 220 24.95 32.17 -9.48
CA GLU A 220 24.32 31.28 -10.49
C GLU A 220 23.28 30.26 -9.92
N SER A 221 23.26 30.02 -8.60
CA SER A 221 22.36 29.06 -7.90
C SER A 221 20.84 29.22 -8.15
N SER A 222 20.36 30.43 -8.49
CA SER A 222 18.92 30.77 -8.51
C SER A 222 18.07 29.86 -9.42
N ILE A 223 18.60 29.38 -10.54
CA ILE A 223 17.85 28.55 -11.50
C ILE A 223 17.66 27.11 -10.98
N LEU A 224 18.55 26.62 -10.12
CA LEU A 224 18.39 25.33 -9.45
C LEU A 224 17.35 25.40 -8.32
N LYS A 225 17.26 26.55 -7.63
CA LYS A 225 16.23 26.81 -6.61
C LYS A 225 14.82 26.82 -7.22
N ASP A 226 14.61 27.34 -8.43
CA ASP A 226 13.31 27.33 -9.11
C ASP A 226 12.77 25.90 -9.37
N ASN A 227 13.60 25.00 -9.90
CA ASN A 227 13.15 23.64 -10.21
C ASN A 227 12.77 22.84 -8.95
N ARG A 228 13.60 22.88 -7.90
CA ARG A 228 13.29 22.21 -6.62
C ARG A 228 12.09 22.85 -5.92
N SER A 229 11.96 24.18 -5.94
CA SER A 229 10.81 24.88 -5.34
C SER A 229 9.50 24.58 -6.09
N SER A 230 9.56 24.48 -7.42
CA SER A 230 8.42 24.06 -8.25
C SER A 230 8.00 22.61 -7.93
N GLU A 231 8.95 21.69 -7.75
CA GLU A 231 8.64 20.33 -7.33
C GLU A 231 8.05 20.29 -5.90
N LEU A 232 8.63 21.03 -4.96
CA LEU A 232 8.14 21.13 -3.58
C LEU A 232 6.71 21.72 -3.52
N LEU A 233 6.40 22.70 -4.37
CA LEU A 233 5.05 23.25 -4.53
C LEU A 233 4.07 22.21 -5.11
N GLN A 234 4.47 21.47 -6.15
CA GLN A 234 3.65 20.41 -6.75
C GLN A 234 3.36 19.28 -5.75
N LEU A 235 4.37 18.88 -4.96
CA LEU A 235 4.24 17.91 -3.87
C LEU A 235 3.23 18.41 -2.81
N ASN A 236 3.34 19.67 -2.37
CA ASN A 236 2.42 20.26 -1.41
C ASN A 236 0.98 20.38 -1.94
N LEU A 237 0.79 20.75 -3.21
CA LEU A 237 -0.53 20.77 -3.86
C LEU A 237 -1.16 19.38 -3.94
N ARG A 238 -0.37 18.35 -4.28
CA ARG A 238 -0.86 16.96 -4.27
C ARG A 238 -1.15 16.46 -2.86
N LEU A 239 -0.32 16.77 -1.86
CA LEU A 239 -0.56 16.39 -0.46
C LEU A 239 -1.85 17.01 0.07
N ASN A 240 -2.12 18.29 -0.22
CA ASN A 240 -3.38 18.95 0.14
C ASN A 240 -4.59 18.33 -0.57
N THR A 241 -4.43 17.87 -1.82
CA THR A 241 -5.48 17.11 -2.51
C THR A 241 -5.79 15.80 -1.77
N ILE A 242 -4.75 15.05 -1.37
CA ILE A 242 -4.90 13.79 -0.63
C ILE A 242 -5.50 14.01 0.76
N LYS A 243 -5.06 15.05 1.49
CA LYS A 243 -5.62 15.50 2.78
C LYS A 243 -7.15 15.68 2.67
N ASN A 244 -7.60 16.37 1.63
CA ASN A 244 -9.03 16.58 1.37
C ASN A 244 -9.78 15.29 1.01
N GLU A 245 -9.20 14.40 0.19
CA GLU A 245 -9.80 13.08 -0.09
C GLU A 245 -9.90 12.21 1.17
N ILE A 246 -8.86 12.14 2.00
CA ILE A 246 -8.85 11.34 3.24
C ILE A 246 -9.82 11.91 4.29
N ASN A 247 -9.91 13.23 4.46
CA ASN A 247 -10.91 13.86 5.33
C ASN A 247 -12.36 13.49 4.95
N ILE A 248 -12.65 13.30 3.65
CA ILE A 248 -13.96 12.83 3.16
C ILE A 248 -14.18 11.34 3.49
N LEU A 249 -13.12 10.52 3.44
CA LEU A 249 -13.17 9.07 3.71
C LEU A 249 -13.17 8.72 5.20
N GLU A 250 -12.58 9.55 6.07
CA GLU A 250 -12.68 9.42 7.52
C GLU A 250 -14.15 9.41 7.98
N ASN A 251 -14.99 10.30 7.41
CA ASN A 251 -16.41 10.41 7.72
C ASN A 251 -17.23 9.28 7.05
N PRO A 252 -17.86 8.35 7.80
CA PRO A 252 -18.56 7.20 7.20
C PRO A 252 -19.75 7.55 6.30
N VAL A 253 -20.41 8.69 6.52
CA VAL A 253 -21.54 9.13 5.70
C VAL A 253 -21.03 9.65 4.36
N MET A 254 -20.06 10.58 4.39
CA MET A 254 -19.47 11.19 3.19
C MET A 254 -18.74 10.17 2.33
N ARG A 255 -17.99 9.25 2.95
CA ARG A 255 -17.42 8.04 2.35
C ARG A 255 -18.43 7.29 1.48
N SER A 256 -19.63 7.01 1.99
CA SER A 256 -20.69 6.28 1.27
C SER A 256 -21.34 7.07 0.11
N VAL A 257 -21.08 8.38 0.02
CA VAL A 257 -21.50 9.24 -1.09
C VAL A 257 -20.36 9.31 -2.12
N PHE A 258 -19.13 9.55 -1.68
CA PHE A 258 -17.92 9.54 -2.49
C PHE A 258 -17.79 8.24 -3.29
N GLU A 259 -18.02 7.09 -2.65
CA GLU A 259 -18.00 5.78 -3.30
C GLU A 259 -18.95 5.70 -4.51
N LYS A 260 -20.22 6.08 -4.31
CA LYS A 260 -21.27 6.08 -5.35
C LYS A 260 -21.02 7.09 -6.47
N VAL A 261 -20.33 8.19 -6.16
CA VAL A 261 -19.97 9.23 -7.14
C VAL A 261 -18.74 8.82 -7.96
N ARG A 262 -17.75 8.16 -7.35
CA ARG A 262 -16.45 7.85 -7.98
C ARG A 262 -16.43 6.50 -8.70
N PHE A 263 -17.01 5.46 -8.10
CA PHE A 263 -17.03 4.10 -8.66
C PHE A 263 -18.40 3.72 -9.24
N GLY A 264 -19.40 4.59 -9.07
CA GLY A 264 -20.77 4.37 -9.53
C GLY A 264 -21.55 3.36 -8.67
N VAL A 265 -22.63 2.84 -9.24
CA VAL A 265 -23.27 1.60 -8.77
C VAL A 265 -22.74 0.48 -9.64
N ALA A 266 -22.29 -0.62 -9.03
CA ALA A 266 -21.69 -1.76 -9.73
C ALA A 266 -22.47 -2.14 -11.00
N LYS A 267 -21.80 -2.08 -12.15
CA LYS A 267 -22.38 -2.40 -13.47
C LYS A 267 -23.09 -3.76 -13.41
N ALA A 268 -24.31 -3.81 -13.95
CA ALA A 268 -25.10 -5.03 -13.91
C ALA A 268 -24.42 -6.15 -14.70
N LYS A 269 -24.39 -7.37 -14.14
CA LYS A 269 -24.02 -8.58 -14.88
C LYS A 269 -24.94 -8.72 -16.10
N GLY A 270 -24.42 -8.43 -17.29
CA GLY A 270 -25.21 -8.34 -18.52
C GLY A 270 -24.71 -7.38 -19.60
N GLU A 271 -23.69 -6.54 -19.35
CA GLU A 271 -22.92 -5.96 -20.46
C GLU A 271 -22.20 -7.09 -21.24
N ALA A 272 -22.24 -7.02 -22.57
CA ALA A 272 -21.61 -8.03 -23.44
C ALA A 272 -20.07 -7.92 -23.36
N PRO A 273 -19.31 -9.02 -23.58
CA PRO A 273 -17.86 -8.98 -23.59
C PRO A 273 -17.35 -7.96 -24.64
N MET A 274 -16.39 -7.14 -24.22
CA MET A 274 -15.85 -6.05 -25.03
C MET A 274 -14.32 -6.09 -25.00
N SER A 275 -13.70 -6.01 -26.18
CA SER A 275 -12.26 -5.78 -26.32
C SER A 275 -11.95 -4.29 -26.35
N TYR A 276 -10.81 -3.92 -25.79
CA TYR A 276 -10.30 -2.56 -25.77
C TYR A 276 -9.02 -2.52 -26.60
N VAL A 277 -8.92 -1.59 -27.54
CA VAL A 277 -7.74 -1.42 -28.39
C VAL A 277 -7.17 -0.04 -28.12
N VAL A 278 -5.95 0.02 -27.59
CA VAL A 278 -5.25 1.28 -27.39
C VAL A 278 -4.67 1.74 -28.73
N THR A 279 -4.86 3.00 -29.09
CA THR A 279 -4.39 3.61 -30.34
C THR A 279 -3.25 4.59 -30.06
N GLN A 280 -2.53 4.98 -31.11
CA GLN A 280 -1.36 5.87 -31.00
C GLN A 280 -1.36 6.96 -32.06
N ALA A 281 -0.68 8.07 -31.79
CA ALA A 281 -0.60 9.24 -32.67
C ALA A 281 0.46 9.05 -33.77
N VAL A 282 0.18 8.14 -34.71
CA VAL A 282 1.10 7.73 -35.80
C VAL A 282 0.45 7.91 -37.19
N PRO A 283 1.21 7.82 -38.30
CA PRO A 283 0.67 7.83 -39.65
C PRO A 283 -0.45 6.81 -39.88
N MET A 284 -1.43 7.17 -40.71
CA MET A 284 -2.66 6.38 -40.91
C MET A 284 -2.38 4.93 -41.36
N ASP A 285 -1.39 4.71 -42.22
CA ASP A 285 -1.03 3.39 -42.72
C ASP A 285 -0.44 2.48 -41.61
N GLU A 286 0.31 3.05 -40.67
CA GLU A 286 0.88 2.34 -39.51
C GLU A 286 -0.22 1.97 -38.51
N GLN A 287 -1.09 2.93 -38.17
CA GLN A 287 -2.26 2.69 -37.31
C GLN A 287 -3.20 1.65 -37.94
N PHE A 288 -3.38 1.66 -39.27
CA PHE A 288 -4.17 0.66 -39.99
C PHE A 288 -3.50 -0.72 -40.01
N ALA A 289 -2.17 -0.79 -40.17
CA ALA A 289 -1.43 -2.04 -40.09
C ALA A 289 -1.52 -2.69 -38.69
N TYR A 290 -1.39 -1.88 -37.63
CA TYR A 290 -1.62 -2.32 -36.24
C TYR A 290 -3.06 -2.82 -36.04
N LEU A 291 -4.08 -2.03 -36.41
CA LEU A 291 -5.49 -2.43 -36.26
C LEU A 291 -5.82 -3.72 -37.04
N LYS A 292 -5.15 -3.96 -38.17
CA LYS A 292 -5.30 -5.19 -38.93
C LYS A 292 -4.72 -6.41 -38.18
N ARG A 293 -3.53 -6.31 -37.60
CA ARG A 293 -2.98 -7.37 -36.72
C ARG A 293 -3.85 -7.59 -35.49
N ALA A 294 -4.33 -6.52 -34.86
CA ALA A 294 -5.21 -6.60 -33.70
C ALA A 294 -6.53 -7.33 -34.03
N ARG A 295 -7.13 -7.07 -35.20
CA ARG A 295 -8.29 -7.84 -35.68
C ARG A 295 -7.98 -9.33 -35.77
N ASP A 296 -6.82 -9.72 -36.29
CA ASP A 296 -6.45 -11.13 -36.46
C ASP A 296 -6.23 -11.85 -35.09
N MET A 297 -6.20 -11.11 -33.96
CA MET A 297 -6.17 -11.63 -32.58
C MET A 297 -7.53 -11.55 -31.84
N ILE A 298 -8.51 -10.79 -32.36
CA ILE A 298 -9.82 -10.52 -31.72
C ILE A 298 -10.90 -11.40 -32.35
N ASP A 299 -11.77 -11.99 -31.53
CA ASP A 299 -12.93 -12.76 -32.01
C ASP A 299 -13.92 -11.86 -32.79
N GLU A 300 -14.37 -12.29 -33.96
CA GLU A 300 -15.26 -11.51 -34.84
C GLU A 300 -16.64 -11.22 -34.23
N GLU A 301 -17.06 -11.96 -33.19
CA GLU A 301 -18.33 -11.69 -32.48
C GLU A 301 -18.19 -10.66 -31.33
N ILE A 302 -16.96 -10.27 -30.94
CA ILE A 302 -16.71 -9.37 -29.81
C ILE A 302 -16.76 -7.89 -30.24
N SER A 303 -17.46 -7.07 -29.45
CA SER A 303 -17.49 -5.60 -29.65
C SER A 303 -16.16 -4.97 -29.25
N VAL A 304 -15.68 -3.96 -30.00
CA VAL A 304 -14.38 -3.32 -29.74
C VAL A 304 -14.53 -1.82 -29.46
N LYS A 305 -13.92 -1.34 -28.37
CA LYS A 305 -13.76 0.10 -28.07
C LYS A 305 -12.31 0.53 -28.34
N MET A 306 -12.14 1.71 -28.95
CA MET A 306 -10.83 2.37 -29.08
C MET A 306 -10.58 3.28 -27.85
N CYS A 307 -9.36 3.26 -27.32
CA CYS A 307 -8.89 4.17 -26.27
C CYS A 307 -7.55 4.79 -26.68
N ASP A 308 -7.24 5.98 -26.15
CA ASP A 308 -6.00 6.73 -26.42
C ASP A 308 -4.81 6.32 -25.54
N SER A 309 -5.06 5.54 -24.50
CA SER A 309 -4.10 5.14 -23.48
C SER A 309 -4.56 3.89 -22.75
N LEU A 310 -3.63 3.11 -22.19
CA LEU A 310 -3.98 1.99 -21.31
C LEU A 310 -4.80 2.46 -20.09
N GLN A 311 -4.48 3.61 -19.49
CA GLN A 311 -5.25 4.15 -18.36
C GLN A 311 -6.72 4.38 -18.72
N HIS A 312 -7.02 5.04 -19.84
CA HIS A 312 -8.40 5.25 -20.30
C HIS A 312 -9.12 3.92 -20.57
N ALA A 313 -8.43 2.88 -21.05
CA ALA A 313 -9.02 1.54 -21.16
C ALA A 313 -9.35 0.94 -19.78
N LEU A 314 -8.43 1.02 -18.82
CA LEU A 314 -8.61 0.53 -17.44
C LEU A 314 -9.74 1.24 -16.70
N ASP A 315 -9.89 2.55 -16.89
CA ASP A 315 -10.95 3.38 -16.27
C ASP A 315 -12.38 2.98 -16.73
N HIS A 316 -12.52 2.14 -17.76
CA HIS A 316 -13.81 1.81 -18.39
C HIS A 316 -14.07 0.31 -18.59
N CYS A 317 -13.03 -0.53 -18.60
CA CYS A 317 -13.16 -1.95 -18.90
C CYS A 317 -13.96 -2.73 -17.85
N SER A 318 -14.59 -3.83 -18.26
CA SER A 318 -14.99 -4.87 -17.31
C SER A 318 -13.78 -5.72 -16.92
N PRO A 319 -13.75 -6.38 -15.74
CA PRO A 319 -12.63 -7.23 -15.36
C PRO A 319 -12.33 -8.37 -16.35
N GLU A 320 -13.36 -8.88 -17.03
CA GLU A 320 -13.28 -9.94 -18.05
C GLU A 320 -12.78 -9.44 -19.43
N SER A 321 -12.46 -8.14 -19.57
CA SER A 321 -12.09 -7.53 -20.86
C SER A 321 -10.68 -7.92 -21.32
N ALA A 322 -10.50 -8.01 -22.64
CA ALA A 322 -9.17 -8.07 -23.26
C ALA A 322 -8.73 -6.67 -23.72
N ILE A 323 -7.52 -6.25 -23.36
CA ILE A 323 -6.91 -4.97 -23.77
C ILE A 323 -5.71 -5.24 -24.67
N TYR A 324 -5.73 -4.68 -25.87
CA TYR A 324 -4.69 -4.81 -26.89
C TYR A 324 -3.86 -3.52 -26.96
N LEU A 325 -2.53 -3.70 -26.95
CA LEU A 325 -1.55 -2.63 -26.87
C LEU A 325 -0.71 -2.52 -28.15
N PRO A 326 -0.47 -1.29 -28.66
CA PRO A 326 0.33 -1.07 -29.85
C PRO A 326 1.83 -1.33 -29.59
N PRO A 327 2.55 -1.93 -30.57
CA PRO A 327 3.97 -2.23 -30.46
C PRO A 327 4.81 -0.97 -30.28
N GLY A 328 5.93 -1.10 -29.56
CA GLY A 328 6.89 -0.01 -29.29
C GLY A 328 6.37 1.15 -28.44
N THR A 329 5.23 1.00 -27.76
CA THR A 329 4.66 2.08 -26.93
C THR A 329 4.97 1.93 -25.44
N ARG A 330 5.22 3.08 -24.80
CA ARG A 330 5.22 3.20 -23.34
C ARG A 330 3.81 3.53 -22.86
N GLN A 331 3.37 2.85 -21.80
CA GLN A 331 2.04 2.94 -21.21
C GLN A 331 2.17 3.24 -19.71
N ASP A 332 2.30 4.53 -19.37
CA ASP A 332 2.36 5.00 -17.99
C ASP A 332 0.96 4.96 -17.34
N ILE A 333 0.80 4.13 -16.31
CA ILE A 333 -0.47 3.90 -15.60
C ILE A 333 -0.41 4.38 -14.14
N LYS A 334 -1.58 4.58 -13.53
CA LYS A 334 -1.76 4.67 -12.08
C LYS A 334 -2.91 3.75 -11.66
N PHE A 335 -2.69 2.45 -11.84
CA PHE A 335 -3.72 1.43 -11.61
C PHE A 335 -3.61 0.84 -10.20
N LEU A 336 -4.63 1.14 -9.38
CA LEU A 336 -4.66 0.80 -7.94
C LEU A 336 -5.82 -0.14 -7.60
N GLU A 337 -6.52 -0.65 -8.62
CA GLU A 337 -7.54 -1.67 -8.50
C GLU A 337 -6.96 -3.08 -8.77
N TYR A 338 -7.83 -4.10 -8.84
CA TYR A 338 -7.43 -5.50 -8.92
C TYR A 338 -7.83 -6.09 -10.27
N LEU A 339 -6.87 -6.63 -11.01
CA LEU A 339 -7.12 -7.45 -12.19
C LEU A 339 -7.74 -8.78 -11.73
N ASN A 340 -8.89 -9.15 -12.29
CA ASN A 340 -9.67 -10.31 -11.85
C ASN A 340 -10.61 -10.82 -12.97
N SER A 341 -11.19 -12.01 -12.77
CA SER A 341 -12.27 -12.56 -13.61
C SER A 341 -11.93 -12.81 -15.09
N GLY A 342 -10.69 -13.17 -15.42
CA GLY A 342 -10.31 -13.76 -16.71
C GLY A 342 -9.96 -12.79 -17.84
N GLY A 343 -9.80 -11.50 -17.55
CA GLY A 343 -9.32 -10.52 -18.53
C GLY A 343 -7.89 -10.78 -19.01
N SER A 344 -7.43 -9.99 -19.99
CA SER A 344 -6.04 -10.08 -20.46
C SER A 344 -5.48 -8.76 -21.01
N PHE A 345 -4.17 -8.55 -20.87
CA PHE A 345 -3.43 -7.52 -21.61
C PHE A 345 -2.55 -8.20 -22.66
N ARG A 346 -2.54 -7.68 -23.90
CA ARG A 346 -1.80 -8.28 -25.01
C ARG A 346 -1.08 -7.26 -25.88
N GLY A 347 0.23 -7.39 -26.05
CA GLY A 347 0.97 -6.67 -27.07
C GLY A 347 0.74 -7.26 -28.46
N VAL A 348 0.42 -6.39 -29.43
CA VAL A 348 0.24 -6.78 -30.84
C VAL A 348 1.60 -6.79 -31.55
N CYS A 349 2.47 -7.69 -31.09
CA CYS A 349 3.85 -7.88 -31.51
C CYS A 349 4.19 -9.38 -31.60
N GLU A 350 5.26 -9.73 -32.33
CA GLU A 350 5.76 -11.11 -32.50
C GLU A 350 7.18 -11.30 -31.93
N ALA A 351 7.83 -10.24 -31.41
CA ALA A 351 9.21 -10.29 -30.94
C ALA A 351 9.33 -10.99 -29.57
N GLU A 352 10.13 -12.06 -29.49
CA GLU A 352 10.30 -12.87 -28.28
C GLU A 352 11.48 -12.41 -27.41
N PHE A 353 11.21 -12.08 -26.14
CA PHE A 353 12.24 -11.59 -25.19
C PHE A 353 13.36 -12.59 -24.93
N VAL A 354 13.08 -13.90 -24.91
CA VAL A 354 14.08 -14.94 -24.64
C VAL A 354 15.04 -15.15 -25.82
N ASN A 355 14.56 -14.95 -27.05
CA ASN A 355 15.32 -15.26 -28.28
C ASN A 355 15.91 -14.01 -28.97
N ALA A 356 15.30 -12.83 -28.78
CA ALA A 356 15.65 -11.59 -29.45
C ALA A 356 15.50 -10.37 -28.53
N TYR A 357 16.01 -10.47 -27.30
CA TYR A 357 15.82 -9.51 -26.18
C TYR A 357 15.87 -8.03 -26.58
N ASP A 358 16.93 -7.60 -27.27
CA ASP A 358 17.14 -6.19 -27.64
C ASP A 358 16.01 -5.65 -28.54
N LEU A 359 15.66 -6.41 -29.59
CA LEU A 359 14.55 -6.09 -30.49
C LEU A 359 13.20 -6.17 -29.75
N ALA A 360 13.05 -7.14 -28.85
CA ALA A 360 11.83 -7.33 -28.08
C ALA A 360 11.57 -6.19 -27.09
N ILE A 361 12.59 -5.49 -26.59
CA ILE A 361 12.41 -4.24 -25.82
C ILE A 361 11.88 -3.11 -26.71
N GLU A 362 12.41 -2.97 -27.93
CA GLU A 362 12.00 -1.90 -28.84
C GLU A 362 10.61 -2.13 -29.47
N GLU A 363 10.22 -3.39 -29.74
CA GLU A 363 8.95 -3.70 -30.42
C GLU A 363 7.78 -4.06 -29.49
N ASN A 364 7.99 -4.54 -28.26
CA ASN A 364 6.87 -4.85 -27.36
C ASN A 364 6.43 -3.62 -26.54
N PRO A 365 5.12 -3.47 -26.26
CA PRO A 365 4.64 -2.42 -25.36
C PRO A 365 5.21 -2.58 -23.94
N THR A 366 5.62 -1.45 -23.36
CA THR A 366 6.14 -1.34 -22.00
C THR A 366 5.10 -0.67 -21.09
N ILE A 367 4.65 -1.36 -20.04
CA ILE A 367 3.78 -0.81 -18.98
C ILE A 367 4.65 -0.39 -17.79
N VAL A 368 4.38 0.80 -17.24
CA VAL A 368 5.16 1.42 -16.15
C VAL A 368 4.23 2.16 -15.20
N SER A 369 4.58 2.32 -13.91
CA SER A 369 3.85 3.30 -13.10
C SER A 369 4.33 4.72 -13.41
N LYS A 370 3.37 5.62 -13.50
CA LYS A 370 3.56 7.07 -13.62
C LYS A 370 4.18 7.68 -12.35
N ASN A 371 4.05 7.01 -11.20
CA ASN A 371 4.51 7.45 -9.88
C ASN A 371 5.40 6.37 -9.24
N ASP A 372 6.13 6.74 -8.18
CA ASP A 372 6.80 5.78 -7.28
C ASP A 372 5.78 5.05 -6.38
N ASP A 373 5.07 4.07 -6.96
CA ASP A 373 4.02 3.32 -6.29
C ASP A 373 4.54 2.09 -5.51
N SER A 374 3.70 1.53 -4.63
CA SER A 374 4.08 0.32 -3.88
C SER A 374 3.93 -0.98 -4.69
N VAL A 375 3.06 -1.01 -5.71
CA VAL A 375 2.84 -2.16 -6.60
C VAL A 375 2.48 -1.64 -8.00
N LEU A 376 3.00 -2.24 -9.08
CA LEU A 376 2.61 -1.87 -10.46
C LEU A 376 1.28 -2.53 -10.88
N LEU A 377 1.08 -3.84 -10.64
CA LEU A 377 -0.18 -4.54 -10.88
C LEU A 377 -0.55 -5.46 -9.71
N THR A 378 -1.83 -5.49 -9.33
CA THR A 378 -2.36 -6.48 -8.37
C THR A 378 -3.40 -7.38 -9.04
N ILE A 379 -3.23 -8.69 -8.94
CA ILE A 379 -4.08 -9.71 -9.56
C ILE A 379 -4.76 -10.55 -8.47
N ASP A 380 -6.07 -10.77 -8.59
CA ASP A 380 -6.89 -11.52 -7.63
C ASP A 380 -7.99 -12.34 -8.34
N GLY A 381 -7.55 -13.39 -9.03
CA GLY A 381 -8.36 -14.20 -9.93
C GLY A 381 -7.59 -14.50 -11.22
N ASP A 382 -8.24 -15.21 -12.12
CA ASP A 382 -7.61 -15.63 -13.37
C ASP A 382 -7.32 -14.40 -14.26
N PHE A 383 -6.14 -14.37 -14.90
CA PHE A 383 -5.73 -13.26 -15.78
C PHE A 383 -4.57 -13.68 -16.71
N THR A 384 -4.45 -13.06 -17.87
CA THR A 384 -3.34 -13.32 -18.82
C THR A 384 -2.61 -12.05 -19.25
N LEU A 385 -1.27 -12.08 -19.27
CA LEU A 385 -0.44 -11.09 -19.96
C LEU A 385 0.34 -11.77 -21.08
N GLU A 386 0.39 -11.14 -22.25
CA GLU A 386 1.00 -11.69 -23.47
C GLU A 386 1.78 -10.59 -24.21
N ASN A 387 3.04 -10.83 -24.58
CA ASN A 387 3.89 -9.90 -25.38
C ASN A 387 4.04 -8.49 -24.76
N ILE A 388 4.44 -8.40 -23.49
CA ILE A 388 4.49 -7.14 -22.71
C ILE A 388 5.78 -7.05 -21.90
N ARG A 389 6.41 -5.86 -21.89
CA ARG A 389 7.41 -5.50 -20.88
C ARG A 389 6.73 -4.80 -19.70
N LEU A 390 7.04 -5.22 -18.47
CA LEU A 390 6.70 -4.56 -17.23
C LEU A 390 7.99 -3.90 -16.71
N ASP A 391 7.99 -2.57 -16.71
CA ASP A 391 9.07 -1.77 -16.13
C ASP A 391 8.72 -1.46 -14.68
N CYS A 392 9.43 -2.11 -13.78
CA CYS A 392 9.18 -2.09 -12.35
C CYS A 392 10.18 -1.20 -11.59
N ALA A 393 11.04 -0.44 -12.29
CA ALA A 393 12.03 0.43 -11.66
C ALA A 393 11.39 1.45 -10.68
N ASN A 394 10.21 1.96 -11.04
CA ASN A 394 9.42 2.93 -10.26
C ASN A 394 8.49 2.28 -9.22
N VAL A 395 8.63 0.99 -8.87
CA VAL A 395 7.75 0.36 -7.86
C VAL A 395 8.50 -0.54 -6.89
N ARG A 396 7.96 -0.69 -5.67
CA ARG A 396 8.49 -1.64 -4.66
C ARG A 396 8.24 -3.10 -5.05
N THR A 397 7.12 -3.38 -5.71
CA THR A 397 6.81 -4.69 -6.29
C THR A 397 6.24 -4.56 -7.69
N GLY A 398 6.71 -5.37 -8.63
CA GLY A 398 6.11 -5.46 -9.96
C GLY A 398 4.67 -5.97 -9.90
N VAL A 399 4.47 -7.26 -9.63
CA VAL A 399 3.14 -7.88 -9.61
C VAL A 399 2.86 -8.59 -8.29
N VAL A 400 1.74 -8.24 -7.64
CA VAL A 400 1.20 -8.99 -6.50
C VAL A 400 0.08 -9.91 -6.97
N ILE A 401 0.17 -11.20 -6.65
CA ILE A 401 -0.82 -12.22 -7.02
C ILE A 401 -1.45 -12.81 -5.74
N LYS A 402 -2.78 -12.68 -5.61
CA LYS A 402 -3.52 -13.06 -4.39
C LYS A 402 -4.28 -14.39 -4.47
N LYS A 403 -4.78 -14.77 -5.66
CA LYS A 403 -5.35 -16.09 -5.98
C LYS A 403 -5.50 -16.27 -7.49
N GLY A 404 -5.77 -17.49 -7.93
CA GLY A 404 -6.28 -17.80 -9.28
C GLY A 404 -5.26 -18.42 -10.24
N ASN A 405 -5.66 -18.51 -11.51
CA ASN A 405 -4.84 -19.06 -12.60
C ASN A 405 -4.26 -17.93 -13.46
N ILE A 406 -2.96 -17.63 -13.29
CA ILE A 406 -2.30 -16.51 -13.99
C ILE A 406 -1.35 -17.06 -15.05
N THR A 407 -1.43 -16.53 -16.27
CA THR A 407 -0.49 -16.85 -17.36
C THR A 407 0.26 -15.59 -17.81
N PHE A 408 1.59 -15.64 -17.76
CA PHE A 408 2.48 -14.69 -18.41
C PHE A 408 3.12 -15.39 -19.61
N ARG A 409 2.91 -14.89 -20.82
CA ARG A 409 3.53 -15.42 -22.06
C ARG A 409 4.34 -14.35 -22.75
N ASN A 410 5.61 -14.63 -23.04
CA ASN A 410 6.52 -13.68 -23.66
C ASN A 410 6.47 -12.32 -22.93
N CYS A 411 6.63 -12.36 -21.61
CA CYS A 411 6.65 -11.17 -20.77
C CYS A 411 8.07 -10.92 -20.25
N CYS A 412 8.48 -9.65 -20.23
CA CYS A 412 9.73 -9.21 -19.64
C CYS A 412 9.44 -8.39 -18.37
N PHE A 413 10.05 -8.73 -17.25
CA PHE A 413 9.97 -7.98 -16.00
C PHE A 413 11.37 -7.44 -15.71
N VAL A 414 11.50 -6.12 -15.63
CA VAL A 414 12.77 -5.44 -15.31
C VAL A 414 12.55 -4.61 -14.06
N GLY A 415 13.37 -4.83 -13.02
CA GLY A 415 13.34 -4.02 -11.80
C GLY A 415 14.24 -2.80 -11.90
N ASP A 416 15.07 -2.61 -10.88
CA ASP A 416 16.11 -1.58 -10.82
C ASP A 416 17.35 -2.23 -10.15
N PRO A 417 18.47 -2.35 -10.88
CA PRO A 417 19.66 -3.07 -10.41
C PRO A 417 20.40 -2.36 -9.27
N SER A 418 20.04 -1.13 -8.91
CA SER A 418 20.59 -0.44 -7.74
C SER A 418 19.87 -0.76 -6.43
N SER A 419 18.68 -1.38 -6.48
CA SER A 419 17.80 -1.53 -5.32
C SER A 419 17.96 -2.87 -4.60
N SER A 420 18.12 -2.81 -3.27
CA SER A 420 18.20 -4.00 -2.41
C SER A 420 16.86 -4.47 -1.84
N THR A 421 15.74 -3.77 -2.11
CA THR A 421 14.43 -4.14 -1.55
C THR A 421 13.31 -4.39 -2.57
N LYS A 422 13.48 -4.05 -3.86
CA LYS A 422 12.44 -4.23 -4.90
C LYS A 422 12.21 -5.71 -5.25
N GLN A 423 10.95 -6.11 -5.42
CA GLN A 423 10.56 -7.50 -5.71
C GLN A 423 9.82 -7.59 -7.06
N GLY A 424 10.07 -8.65 -7.84
CA GLY A 424 9.48 -8.81 -9.17
C GLY A 424 8.02 -9.24 -9.10
N ILE A 425 7.80 -10.49 -8.71
CA ILE A 425 6.46 -11.08 -8.53
C ILE A 425 6.34 -11.60 -7.09
N VAL A 426 5.25 -11.26 -6.40
CA VAL A 426 4.95 -11.71 -5.02
C VAL A 426 3.64 -12.48 -4.99
N ILE A 427 3.68 -13.74 -4.55
CA ILE A 427 2.58 -14.71 -4.63
C ILE A 427 2.12 -15.09 -3.22
N PHE A 428 0.87 -14.79 -2.88
CA PHE A 428 0.34 -14.97 -1.52
C PHE A 428 -0.17 -16.39 -1.21
N GLY A 429 -0.46 -17.20 -2.22
CA GLY A 429 -0.87 -18.60 -2.10
C GLY A 429 -2.17 -18.94 -2.83
N ASN A 430 -2.55 -20.22 -2.86
CA ASN A 430 -3.73 -20.73 -3.58
C ASN A 430 -3.79 -20.25 -5.06
N CYS A 431 -2.64 -20.33 -5.74
CA CYS A 431 -2.44 -19.88 -7.12
C CYS A 431 -1.87 -21.00 -8.01
N THR A 432 -2.26 -21.04 -9.27
CA THR A 432 -1.48 -21.72 -10.33
C THR A 432 -0.96 -20.66 -11.30
N ILE A 433 0.36 -20.56 -11.43
CA ILE A 433 1.01 -19.53 -12.23
C ILE A 433 1.86 -20.21 -13.31
N THR A 434 1.79 -19.70 -14.53
CA THR A 434 2.61 -20.16 -15.66
C THR A 434 3.36 -18.98 -16.26
N PHE A 435 4.67 -19.08 -16.28
CA PHE A 435 5.56 -18.21 -17.06
C PHE A 435 6.01 -19.01 -18.30
N GLU A 436 5.73 -18.48 -19.49
CA GLU A 436 5.96 -19.14 -20.78
C GLU A 436 6.82 -18.23 -21.68
N ARG A 437 8.09 -18.59 -21.92
CA ARG A 437 9.08 -17.74 -22.61
C ARG A 437 9.25 -16.35 -21.97
N CYS A 438 9.28 -16.28 -20.64
CA CYS A 438 9.44 -15.02 -19.90
C CYS A 438 10.90 -14.69 -19.58
N VAL A 439 11.17 -13.42 -19.30
CA VAL A 439 12.43 -12.91 -18.75
C VAL A 439 12.15 -12.10 -17.49
N ILE A 440 12.84 -12.36 -16.38
CA ILE A 440 12.69 -11.66 -15.10
C ILE A 440 14.08 -11.25 -14.62
N ARG A 441 14.34 -9.96 -14.40
CA ARG A 441 15.68 -9.50 -14.01
C ARG A 441 15.72 -8.21 -13.20
N GLU A 442 16.87 -7.97 -12.57
CA GLU A 442 17.22 -6.72 -11.89
C GLU A 442 16.33 -6.41 -10.66
N PHE A 443 16.01 -7.45 -9.86
CA PHE A 443 15.24 -7.35 -8.62
C PHE A 443 16.04 -7.85 -7.40
N SER A 444 15.69 -7.43 -6.18
CA SER A 444 16.17 -8.11 -4.97
C SER A 444 15.65 -9.55 -4.92
N THR A 445 14.32 -9.75 -5.00
CA THR A 445 13.75 -11.09 -5.19
C THR A 445 12.95 -11.12 -6.48
N GLY A 446 13.37 -11.94 -7.46
CA GLY A 446 12.73 -12.01 -8.78
C GLY A 446 11.30 -12.57 -8.71
N ILE A 447 11.14 -13.75 -8.10
CA ILE A 447 9.84 -14.31 -7.71
C ILE A 447 9.89 -14.67 -6.22
N TYR A 448 8.90 -14.23 -5.45
CA TYR A 448 8.65 -14.64 -4.07
C TYR A 448 7.32 -15.40 -4.01
N SER A 449 7.30 -16.61 -3.44
CA SER A 449 6.08 -17.35 -3.09
C SER A 449 5.95 -17.66 -1.61
N ASN A 450 4.72 -17.55 -1.12
CA ASN A 450 4.28 -17.95 0.21
C ASN A 450 4.09 -19.49 0.26
N HIS A 451 2.89 -19.98 0.58
CA HIS A 451 2.53 -21.41 0.62
C HIS A 451 1.41 -21.75 -0.38
N ASP A 452 1.13 -23.03 -0.60
CA ASP A 452 0.01 -23.54 -1.41
C ASP A 452 -0.06 -22.98 -2.85
N CYS A 453 1.05 -22.89 -3.59
CA CYS A 453 1.01 -22.48 -5.00
C CYS A 453 1.85 -23.34 -5.95
N THR A 454 1.37 -23.44 -7.19
CA THR A 454 2.05 -24.15 -8.29
C THR A 454 2.64 -23.13 -9.27
N ILE A 455 3.96 -23.16 -9.48
CA ILE A 455 4.68 -22.27 -10.39
C ILE A 455 5.27 -23.10 -11.54
N ASN A 456 4.86 -22.83 -12.77
CA ASN A 456 5.44 -23.42 -13.98
C ASN A 456 6.37 -22.40 -14.63
N LEU A 457 7.65 -22.74 -14.78
CA LEU A 457 8.66 -21.93 -15.49
C LEU A 457 9.02 -22.64 -16.80
N ILE A 458 8.39 -22.22 -17.90
CA ILE A 458 8.53 -22.83 -19.23
C ILE A 458 9.37 -21.90 -20.12
N ASP A 459 10.51 -22.39 -20.60
CA ASP A 459 11.50 -21.66 -21.42
C ASP A 459 11.84 -20.26 -20.85
N THR A 460 11.79 -20.12 -19.52
CA THR A 460 11.82 -18.84 -18.81
C THR A 460 13.19 -18.59 -18.18
N THR A 461 13.70 -17.36 -18.32
CA THR A 461 14.98 -16.92 -17.75
C THR A 461 14.75 -15.97 -16.58
N ILE A 462 15.43 -16.23 -15.47
CA ILE A 462 15.61 -15.29 -14.35
C ILE A 462 17.10 -14.94 -14.29
N SER A 463 17.47 -13.65 -14.24
CA SER A 463 18.88 -13.28 -14.09
C SER A 463 19.11 -11.97 -13.38
N ASP A 464 20.34 -11.76 -12.91
CA ASP A 464 20.81 -10.47 -12.40
C ASP A 464 19.97 -9.94 -11.20
N CYS A 465 19.38 -10.86 -10.43
CA CYS A 465 18.64 -10.59 -9.19
C CYS A 465 19.52 -10.83 -7.95
N MET A 466 19.11 -10.40 -6.74
CA MET A 466 19.80 -10.83 -5.52
C MET A 466 19.46 -12.30 -5.18
N THR A 467 18.17 -12.62 -5.08
CA THR A 467 17.61 -13.97 -5.11
C THR A 467 16.75 -14.14 -6.37
N GLY A 468 17.00 -15.15 -7.19
CA GLY A 468 16.22 -15.40 -8.41
C GLY A 468 14.77 -15.82 -8.10
N LEU A 469 14.63 -16.89 -7.33
CA LEU A 469 13.35 -17.47 -6.90
C LEU A 469 13.42 -17.82 -5.41
N GLU A 470 12.46 -17.32 -4.64
CA GLU A 470 12.34 -17.51 -3.20
C GLU A 470 10.96 -18.09 -2.88
N THR A 471 10.91 -19.15 -2.07
CA THR A 471 9.65 -19.81 -1.71
C THR A 471 9.64 -20.28 -0.27
N LEU A 472 8.47 -20.24 0.38
CA LEU A 472 8.25 -20.95 1.64
C LEU A 472 7.81 -22.40 1.37
N ASP A 473 7.38 -23.09 2.44
CA ASP A 473 6.93 -24.47 2.40
C ASP A 473 5.63 -24.67 1.58
N GLN A 474 5.38 -25.91 1.14
CA GLN A 474 4.10 -26.32 0.51
C GLN A 474 3.85 -25.73 -0.90
N CYS A 475 4.89 -25.25 -1.59
CA CYS A 475 4.83 -24.86 -3.00
C CYS A 475 5.33 -25.99 -3.94
N GLN A 476 4.82 -26.00 -5.18
CA GLN A 476 5.25 -26.90 -6.26
C GLN A 476 5.82 -26.10 -7.43
N ILE A 477 7.05 -26.36 -7.83
CA ILE A 477 7.76 -25.58 -8.83
C ILE A 477 8.27 -26.50 -9.95
N LEU A 478 7.75 -26.28 -11.15
CA LEU A 478 7.99 -27.08 -12.34
C LEU A 478 8.87 -26.30 -13.32
N PHE A 479 10.15 -26.65 -13.37
CA PHE A 479 11.13 -26.10 -14.30
C PHE A 479 11.08 -26.88 -15.61
N ARG A 480 10.71 -26.22 -16.71
CA ARG A 480 10.70 -26.77 -18.08
C ARG A 480 11.64 -25.95 -18.95
N SER A 481 12.89 -26.39 -19.11
CA SER A 481 13.95 -25.61 -19.79
C SER A 481 14.19 -24.20 -19.21
N ALA A 482 14.04 -24.05 -17.89
CA ALA A 482 14.23 -22.77 -17.20
C ALA A 482 15.71 -22.44 -16.96
N SER A 483 16.07 -21.16 -16.92
CA SER A 483 17.43 -20.70 -16.61
C SER A 483 17.41 -19.72 -15.43
N ILE A 484 18.26 -19.93 -14.42
CA ILE A 484 18.49 -18.94 -13.33
C ILE A 484 19.99 -18.69 -13.15
N LYS A 485 20.44 -17.46 -13.38
CA LYS A 485 21.88 -17.14 -13.51
C LYS A 485 22.27 -15.74 -13.04
N HIS A 486 23.56 -15.55 -12.73
CA HIS A 486 24.14 -14.28 -12.29
C HIS A 486 23.50 -13.66 -11.03
N CYS A 487 22.84 -14.44 -10.18
CA CYS A 487 22.23 -13.87 -8.98
C CYS A 487 23.28 -13.52 -7.92
N SER A 488 23.20 -12.32 -7.32
CA SER A 488 24.24 -11.82 -6.40
C SER A 488 24.23 -12.48 -5.01
N GLN A 489 23.19 -13.26 -4.71
CA GLN A 489 23.19 -14.29 -3.68
C GLN A 489 22.83 -15.65 -4.29
N TYR A 490 21.54 -15.89 -4.56
CA TYR A 490 21.01 -17.25 -4.76
C TYR A 490 20.18 -17.41 -6.03
N GLY A 491 20.34 -18.54 -6.72
CA GLY A 491 19.44 -18.91 -7.81
C GLY A 491 18.05 -19.23 -7.27
N LEU A 492 17.97 -20.20 -6.35
CA LEU A 492 16.77 -20.57 -5.62
C LEU A 492 17.01 -20.60 -4.10
N LEU A 493 16.05 -20.08 -3.33
CA LEU A 493 15.95 -20.24 -1.88
C LEU A 493 14.59 -20.87 -1.50
N LEU A 494 14.63 -21.99 -0.77
CA LEU A 494 13.47 -22.60 -0.11
C LEU A 494 13.62 -22.43 1.41
N GLU A 495 12.63 -21.83 2.05
CA GLU A 495 12.48 -21.85 3.51
C GLU A 495 11.58 -23.02 3.92
N ASP A 496 12.19 -24.07 4.48
CA ASP A 496 11.50 -25.28 4.93
C ASP A 496 11.10 -25.15 6.40
N PHE A 497 9.79 -25.02 6.66
CA PHE A 497 9.21 -24.91 8.00
C PHE A 497 8.81 -26.27 8.62
N ASN A 498 9.12 -27.40 7.96
CA ASN A 498 8.80 -28.72 8.51
C ASN A 498 9.66 -29.05 9.74
N ASP A 499 9.01 -29.37 10.85
CA ASP A 499 9.66 -29.93 12.04
C ASP A 499 10.31 -31.28 11.73
N ASP A 500 11.55 -31.45 12.17
CA ASP A 500 12.40 -32.64 11.95
C ASP A 500 11.99 -33.82 12.86
N ALA A 501 10.71 -34.18 12.83
CA ALA A 501 10.09 -35.21 13.67
C ALA A 501 10.68 -36.63 13.46
N GLN A 502 11.57 -36.81 12.47
CA GLN A 502 12.23 -38.08 12.16
C GLN A 502 13.75 -37.97 11.94
N SER A 503 14.43 -36.99 12.54
CA SER A 503 15.89 -37.09 12.68
C SER A 503 16.25 -38.22 13.68
N ASN A 504 17.08 -39.17 13.23
CA ASN A 504 17.20 -40.48 13.90
C ASN A 504 17.90 -40.42 15.26
N GLN A 505 17.38 -41.20 16.22
CA GLN A 505 18.14 -41.65 17.38
C GLN A 505 19.31 -42.55 16.93
N ASN A 506 20.49 -41.99 16.62
CA ASN A 506 21.81 -42.64 16.70
C ASN A 506 22.97 -41.71 16.25
N ALA A 507 23.11 -40.54 16.86
CA ALA A 507 24.29 -39.69 16.68
C ALA A 507 24.72 -39.01 18.00
N SER A 508 25.45 -39.74 18.85
CA SER A 508 26.09 -39.16 20.04
C SER A 508 27.38 -38.41 19.63
N GLY A 509 27.22 -37.18 19.16
CA GLY A 509 28.29 -36.27 18.77
C GLY A 509 27.99 -34.84 19.21
N ASP A 510 28.99 -34.16 19.78
CA ASP A 510 28.85 -32.81 20.34
C ASP A 510 28.95 -31.76 19.22
N SER A 511 27.85 -31.08 18.91
CA SER A 511 27.82 -29.97 17.94
C SER A 511 26.77 -28.92 18.32
N LYS A 512 27.22 -27.82 18.92
CA LYS A 512 26.48 -26.55 18.93
C LYS A 512 26.60 -25.92 17.54
N ASP A 513 25.61 -26.13 16.69
CA ASP A 513 25.58 -25.55 15.35
C ASP A 513 24.11 -25.35 14.94
N GLY A 514 23.65 -24.09 14.95
CA GLY A 514 22.23 -23.72 15.12
C GLY A 514 21.48 -23.33 13.84
N SER A 515 22.16 -23.27 12.71
CA SER A 515 21.59 -23.03 11.38
C SER A 515 22.26 -24.01 10.40
N ARG A 516 21.48 -24.79 9.66
CA ARG A 516 21.99 -25.71 8.63
C ARG A 516 21.23 -25.58 7.33
N SER A 517 21.43 -24.42 6.70
CA SER A 517 21.19 -24.23 5.28
C SER A 517 21.97 -25.25 4.46
N GLN A 518 21.28 -25.93 3.53
CA GLN A 518 21.88 -26.92 2.62
C GLN A 518 21.99 -26.29 1.24
N VAL A 519 23.23 -26.19 0.72
CA VAL A 519 23.52 -25.61 -0.60
C VAL A 519 23.76 -26.72 -1.62
N PHE A 520 23.10 -26.65 -2.78
CA PHE A 520 23.22 -27.59 -3.87
C PHE A 520 23.62 -26.86 -5.16
N GLU A 521 24.74 -27.25 -5.75
CA GLU A 521 25.23 -26.69 -7.02
C GLU A 521 24.57 -27.35 -8.25
N ASP A 522 24.18 -28.63 -8.13
CA ASP A 522 23.57 -29.42 -9.20
C ASP A 522 22.14 -29.82 -8.83
N PHE A 523 21.16 -29.35 -9.61
CA PHE A 523 19.74 -29.66 -9.40
C PHE A 523 19.43 -31.16 -9.46
N ASN A 524 20.25 -31.96 -10.15
CA ASN A 524 20.10 -33.41 -10.23
C ASN A 524 20.40 -34.12 -8.90
N THR A 525 20.87 -33.39 -7.87
CA THR A 525 21.12 -33.91 -6.51
C THR A 525 20.00 -33.59 -5.52
N ILE A 526 18.94 -32.88 -5.94
CA ILE A 526 17.87 -32.39 -5.07
C ILE A 526 16.71 -33.39 -5.04
N GLU A 527 16.70 -34.28 -4.03
CA GLU A 527 15.61 -35.23 -3.79
C GLU A 527 14.47 -34.59 -2.96
N ARG A 528 13.74 -33.63 -3.57
CA ARG A 528 12.58 -32.92 -2.97
C ARG A 528 11.35 -33.00 -3.88
N GLU A 529 10.17 -33.16 -3.31
CA GLU A 529 8.91 -33.28 -4.08
C GLU A 529 8.33 -31.93 -4.52
N GLU A 530 8.81 -30.84 -3.91
CA GLU A 530 8.49 -29.46 -4.28
C GLU A 530 9.06 -29.07 -5.66
N PHE A 531 10.06 -29.79 -6.18
CA PHE A 531 10.74 -29.43 -7.43
C PHE A 531 10.61 -30.52 -8.49
N THR A 532 10.20 -30.13 -9.70
CA THR A 532 10.21 -31.00 -10.89
C THR A 532 11.04 -30.36 -11.99
N PHE A 533 12.01 -31.10 -12.55
CA PHE A 533 12.89 -30.62 -13.61
C PHE A 533 12.65 -31.40 -14.91
N GLU A 534 12.33 -30.70 -15.98
CA GLU A 534 12.12 -31.21 -17.34
C GLU A 534 12.89 -30.35 -18.36
N GLY A 535 13.28 -30.92 -19.50
CA GLY A 535 13.95 -30.17 -20.57
C GLY A 535 15.40 -29.78 -20.24
N SER A 536 15.86 -28.65 -20.78
CA SER A 536 17.25 -28.19 -20.63
C SER A 536 17.37 -27.07 -19.60
N CYS A 537 17.22 -27.40 -18.31
CA CYS A 537 17.34 -26.42 -17.23
C CYS A 537 18.81 -26.05 -16.92
N VAL A 538 19.06 -24.79 -16.57
CA VAL A 538 20.42 -24.19 -16.52
C VAL A 538 20.59 -23.27 -15.32
N PHE A 539 21.53 -23.57 -14.42
CA PHE A 539 21.83 -22.80 -13.21
C PHE A 539 23.35 -22.58 -13.10
N HIS A 540 23.82 -21.33 -13.08
CA HIS A 540 25.24 -20.99 -12.96
C HIS A 540 25.47 -19.54 -12.52
N ASP A 541 26.70 -19.25 -12.05
CA ASP A 541 27.17 -17.91 -11.67
C ASP A 541 26.31 -17.20 -10.61
N ASN A 542 25.58 -17.98 -9.80
CA ASN A 542 24.83 -17.49 -8.64
C ASN A 542 25.77 -17.49 -7.42
N ALA A 543 26.08 -16.30 -6.88
CA ALA A 543 27.32 -16.04 -6.15
C ALA A 543 27.50 -16.81 -4.83
N LYS A 544 26.41 -17.23 -4.19
CA LYS A 544 26.41 -17.99 -2.93
C LYS A 544 25.85 -19.41 -3.08
N GLY A 545 25.36 -19.77 -4.27
CA GLY A 545 24.87 -21.12 -4.60
C GLY A 545 23.69 -21.12 -5.57
N ASN A 546 23.58 -22.18 -6.37
CA ASN A 546 22.46 -22.36 -7.30
C ASN A 546 21.12 -22.61 -6.59
N PHE A 547 21.11 -23.48 -5.57
CA PHE A 547 19.92 -23.78 -4.74
C PHE A 547 20.29 -23.82 -3.27
N VAL A 548 19.44 -23.26 -2.41
CA VAL A 548 19.56 -23.36 -0.95
C VAL A 548 18.24 -23.79 -0.33
N ILE A 549 18.32 -24.76 0.57
CA ILE A 549 17.23 -25.13 1.48
C ILE A 549 17.63 -24.68 2.88
N ARG A 550 17.02 -23.61 3.38
CA ARG A 550 17.17 -23.09 4.74
C ARG A 550 16.01 -23.58 5.61
N LYS A 551 16.23 -23.76 6.91
CA LYS A 551 15.11 -23.97 7.84
C LYS A 551 14.41 -22.63 8.12
N GLY A 552 13.12 -22.56 7.82
CA GLY A 552 12.29 -21.41 8.16
C GLY A 552 12.08 -21.30 9.67
N PHE A 553 12.18 -20.09 10.21
CA PHE A 553 11.88 -19.84 11.63
C PHE A 553 10.38 -19.56 11.81
N SER A 554 9.73 -20.23 12.77
CA SER A 554 8.26 -20.36 12.92
C SER A 554 7.41 -19.07 12.88
N GLU A 555 7.98 -17.86 12.98
CA GLU A 555 7.29 -16.64 12.54
C GLU A 555 7.23 -16.61 11.00
N ARG A 556 6.30 -17.39 10.41
CA ARG A 556 5.93 -17.29 8.98
C ARG A 556 5.80 -15.80 8.63
N PHE A 557 6.62 -15.31 7.70
CA PHE A 557 6.79 -13.86 7.51
C PHE A 557 5.46 -13.21 7.08
N ASN A 558 4.78 -12.61 8.05
CA ASN A 558 3.49 -11.98 7.85
C ASN A 558 3.73 -10.65 7.13
N SER A 559 3.46 -10.64 5.83
CA SER A 559 3.84 -9.58 4.87
C SER A 559 2.95 -8.33 4.97
N SER A 560 2.76 -7.85 6.19
CA SER A 560 2.01 -6.64 6.57
C SER A 560 2.46 -5.37 5.84
N CYS A 561 3.71 -5.32 5.38
CA CYS A 561 4.23 -4.25 4.52
C CYS A 561 3.71 -4.30 3.05
N PHE A 562 2.76 -5.18 2.73
CA PHE A 562 2.01 -5.16 1.46
C PHE A 562 0.50 -4.98 1.63
N VAL A 563 -0.13 -5.58 2.65
CA VAL A 563 -1.50 -5.29 3.13
C VAL A 563 -1.73 -6.06 4.44
N ASP A 564 -2.63 -5.59 5.33
CA ASP A 564 -3.08 -6.33 6.51
C ASP A 564 -3.80 -7.66 6.13
N GLU A 565 -3.08 -8.78 6.15
CA GLU A 565 -3.65 -10.12 5.90
C GLU A 565 -3.81 -10.95 7.19
N ASN A 566 -4.82 -10.61 8.00
CA ASN A 566 -5.48 -11.62 8.85
C ASN A 566 -6.62 -12.26 8.04
N LEU A 567 -6.27 -13.19 7.14
CA LEU A 567 -7.20 -14.03 6.38
C LEU A 567 -7.37 -15.39 7.06
N GLN A 568 -8.15 -15.44 8.15
CA GLN A 568 -8.67 -16.70 8.68
C GLN A 568 -10.13 -16.91 8.25
N GLN A 569 -10.46 -18.17 7.98
CA GLN A 569 -11.70 -18.60 7.32
C GLN A 569 -12.89 -18.56 8.28
N GLN A 570 -14.05 -18.12 7.79
CA GLN A 570 -15.33 -18.46 8.40
C GLN A 570 -16.48 -18.45 7.37
N ASP A 571 -16.43 -19.38 6.42
CA ASP A 571 -17.63 -19.81 5.68
C ASP A 571 -18.35 -20.89 6.50
N GLY A 572 -19.62 -20.64 6.86
CA GLY A 572 -20.43 -21.55 7.68
C GLY A 572 -21.66 -20.87 8.25
N GLU A 573 -22.78 -20.93 7.51
CA GLU A 573 -24.09 -20.44 7.98
C GLU A 573 -24.69 -21.35 9.08
N ASP A 574 -25.45 -20.72 9.98
CA ASP A 574 -26.44 -21.28 10.92
C ASP A 574 -26.12 -22.53 11.76
N GLY A 575 -25.88 -22.29 13.06
CA GLY A 575 -25.88 -23.31 14.10
C GLY A 575 -26.00 -22.74 15.52
N LEU A 576 -27.20 -22.70 16.08
CA LEU A 576 -27.42 -22.43 17.51
C LEU A 576 -27.07 -23.66 18.34
N GLU A 577 -26.08 -23.60 19.22
CA GLU A 577 -26.10 -24.32 20.52
C GLU A 577 -25.04 -23.77 21.50
N ASP A 578 -25.34 -23.81 22.80
CA ASP A 578 -24.48 -23.27 23.85
C ASP A 578 -23.23 -24.15 24.12
N SER A 579 -22.09 -23.54 24.42
CA SER A 579 -21.00 -24.22 25.11
C SER A 579 -20.20 -23.30 26.02
N ASN A 580 -19.92 -23.77 27.24
CA ASN A 580 -19.24 -23.00 28.28
C ASN A 580 -17.73 -22.93 28.02
N CYS A 581 -17.13 -21.75 28.22
CA CYS A 581 -15.71 -21.67 28.59
C CYS A 581 -15.61 -21.59 30.12
N GLU A 582 -14.81 -22.47 30.73
CA GLU A 582 -14.68 -22.53 32.19
C GLU A 582 -13.69 -21.48 32.72
N THR A 583 -14.13 -20.68 33.69
CA THR A 583 -13.27 -19.72 34.39
C THR A 583 -12.51 -20.38 35.54
N THR A 584 -11.18 -20.33 35.50
CA THR A 584 -10.32 -20.50 36.68
C THR A 584 -9.31 -19.35 36.70
N ASN A 585 -9.44 -18.37 37.61
CA ASN A 585 -9.22 -18.39 39.07
C ASN A 585 -7.76 -18.09 39.46
N VAL A 586 -7.47 -16.81 39.68
CA VAL A 586 -6.51 -16.37 40.70
C VAL A 586 -7.25 -15.43 41.66
N SER A 587 -7.07 -15.63 42.96
CA SER A 587 -7.85 -14.97 44.01
C SER A 587 -7.06 -13.85 44.70
N PHE A 588 -7.75 -12.77 45.06
CA PHE A 588 -7.38 -11.92 46.18
C PHE A 588 -8.57 -11.80 47.14
N CYS A 589 -8.31 -11.87 48.45
CA CYS A 589 -9.35 -11.96 49.48
C CYS A 589 -9.78 -10.59 50.02
N ASP A 590 -11.07 -10.47 50.36
CA ASP A 590 -11.66 -9.33 51.07
C ASP A 590 -11.03 -9.05 52.44
N ASN A 591 -11.14 -7.79 52.89
CA ASN A 591 -11.23 -7.48 54.33
C ASN A 591 -12.00 -6.17 54.63
N TYR A 592 -13.34 -6.31 54.68
CA TYR A 592 -14.25 -5.77 55.72
C TYR A 592 -14.49 -4.24 55.93
N LEU A 593 -15.78 -3.95 56.23
CA LEU A 593 -16.35 -2.76 56.91
C LEU A 593 -16.43 -1.43 56.11
N GLU A 594 -17.43 -0.56 56.30
CA GLU A 594 -18.64 -0.58 57.17
C GLU A 594 -19.88 0.00 56.43
N ALA A 595 -21.09 -0.09 57.01
CA ALA A 595 -22.35 0.26 56.35
C ALA A 595 -23.31 1.16 57.16
N SER A 596 -24.32 1.69 56.46
CA SER A 596 -25.70 2.03 56.90
C SER A 596 -26.11 3.50 57.15
N LYS A 597 -27.44 3.73 57.04
CA LYS A 597 -28.30 4.88 57.49
C LYS A 597 -28.36 6.09 56.54
N LEU A 598 -29.51 6.75 56.25
CA LEU A 598 -30.94 6.64 56.62
C LEU A 598 -31.80 7.36 55.52
N SER A 599 -33.13 7.45 55.55
CA SER A 599 -34.20 6.43 55.42
C SER A 599 -35.61 7.08 55.44
N SER A 600 -36.60 6.52 54.72
CA SER A 600 -38.07 6.81 54.84
C SER A 600 -38.51 8.21 54.29
N THR A 601 -39.74 8.48 53.81
CA THR A 601 -41.07 8.01 54.28
C THR A 601 -42.21 8.03 53.23
N LYS A 602 -43.21 7.17 53.47
CA LYS A 602 -44.50 6.92 52.78
C LYS A 602 -45.42 8.15 52.59
N GLN A 603 -46.36 8.09 51.62
CA GLN A 603 -47.85 8.05 51.77
C GLN A 603 -48.58 8.26 50.41
N ILE A 604 -49.86 7.89 50.15
CA ILE A 604 -50.70 6.72 50.55
C ILE A 604 -51.95 6.64 49.61
N SER A 605 -52.37 5.45 49.13
CA SER A 605 -53.70 5.15 48.50
C SER A 605 -54.07 5.92 47.19
N ARG A 606 -55.12 5.68 46.38
CA ARG A 606 -56.17 4.64 46.11
C ARG A 606 -56.88 5.06 44.78
N SER A 607 -57.59 4.26 43.96
CA SER A 607 -57.58 2.82 43.60
C SER A 607 -58.61 2.55 42.48
N SER A 608 -58.61 1.31 41.94
CA SER A 608 -59.78 0.54 41.42
C SER A 608 -60.64 1.07 40.24
N ASP A 609 -60.56 0.29 39.15
CA ASP A 609 -61.69 -0.33 38.40
C ASP A 609 -62.22 0.22 37.04
N THR A 610 -62.11 -0.69 36.06
CA THR A 610 -63.04 -1.03 34.95
C THR A 610 -63.31 -0.09 33.75
N ARG A 611 -62.80 -0.57 32.61
CA ARG A 611 -63.51 -0.91 31.34
C ARG A 611 -64.05 0.20 30.41
N GLU A 612 -64.02 -0.16 29.11
CA GLU A 612 -64.98 0.18 28.03
C GLU A 612 -65.16 1.69 27.70
N GLN A 613 -65.15 2.15 26.44
CA GLN A 613 -64.76 1.55 25.15
C GLN A 613 -64.62 2.69 24.10
N ASP A 614 -64.26 2.34 22.87
CA ASP A 614 -64.67 3.02 21.62
C ASP A 614 -64.19 4.45 21.23
N VAL A 615 -63.35 4.44 20.18
CA VAL A 615 -63.61 5.09 18.85
C VAL A 615 -63.42 6.62 18.68
N ARG A 616 -62.53 6.95 17.72
CA ARG A 616 -62.37 8.22 16.95
C ARG A 616 -61.81 9.45 17.69
N SER A 617 -61.22 10.44 17.00
CA SER A 617 -60.40 10.45 15.77
C SER A 617 -59.86 11.86 15.51
N ALA A 618 -58.55 11.98 15.25
CA ALA A 618 -57.87 13.09 14.57
C ALA A 618 -57.96 14.51 15.17
N SER A 619 -57.15 15.41 14.60
CA SER A 619 -57.16 16.89 14.70
C SER A 619 -56.87 17.55 16.08
N ASP A 620 -56.26 18.74 16.15
CA ASP A 620 -55.28 19.43 15.27
C ASP A 620 -54.73 20.69 16.00
N THR A 621 -53.64 21.29 15.50
CA THR A 621 -53.20 22.71 15.70
C THR A 621 -52.86 23.28 17.09
N GLY A 622 -52.13 24.43 17.09
CA GLY A 622 -52.03 25.39 18.20
C GLY A 622 -50.85 25.16 19.16
N VAL A 623 -49.62 25.69 19.01
CA VAL A 623 -49.12 27.00 18.50
C VAL A 623 -49.37 28.18 19.44
N SER A 624 -48.31 29.01 19.63
CA SER A 624 -48.16 30.17 20.56
C SER A 624 -47.79 29.77 22.00
N GLY A 625 -46.86 30.44 22.69
CA GLY A 625 -45.99 31.59 22.38
C GLY A 625 -45.16 31.94 23.64
N SER A 626 -44.44 33.05 23.80
CA SER A 626 -43.87 34.10 22.92
C SER A 626 -43.33 35.22 23.84
N ILE A 627 -42.20 35.88 23.51
CA ILE A 627 -41.86 37.28 23.94
C ILE A 627 -41.54 37.43 25.47
N SER A 628 -40.71 38.35 26.00
CA SER A 628 -39.93 39.54 25.54
C SER A 628 -38.51 39.51 26.19
N GLN A 629 -37.42 40.01 25.60
CA GLN A 629 -36.96 41.42 25.37
C GLN A 629 -36.69 42.29 26.61
N SER A 630 -35.44 42.81 26.71
CA SER A 630 -35.02 44.20 27.02
C SER A 630 -33.47 44.23 27.05
N GLU A 631 -32.76 44.91 26.13
CA GLU A 631 -32.29 46.33 26.21
C GLU A 631 -31.03 46.51 27.13
N ASP A 632 -29.98 47.28 26.81
CA ASP A 632 -29.67 48.09 25.60
C ASP A 632 -28.18 48.53 25.48
N GLU A 633 -27.83 49.23 24.38
CA GLU A 633 -26.67 50.16 24.16
C GLU A 633 -25.22 49.60 24.21
N SER A 634 -24.17 50.24 23.66
CA SER A 634 -23.89 51.10 22.46
C SER A 634 -22.37 51.43 22.47
N SER A 635 -21.60 51.83 21.44
CA SER A 635 -21.59 51.79 19.95
C SER A 635 -20.06 51.70 19.56
N GLU A 636 -19.43 51.90 18.39
CA GLU A 636 -19.63 52.27 16.96
C GLU A 636 -18.27 51.87 16.26
N TYR A 637 -17.98 51.79 14.95
CA TYR A 637 -18.49 52.23 13.63
C TYR A 637 -18.16 51.10 12.59
N GLY A 638 -18.48 51.13 11.29
CA GLY A 638 -19.37 51.98 10.48
C GLY A 638 -19.11 51.81 8.96
N LEU A 639 -20.16 52.08 8.14
CA LEU A 639 -20.18 52.15 6.64
C LEU A 639 -19.99 50.83 5.85
N GLU A 640 -20.57 50.64 4.64
CA GLU A 640 -21.94 50.98 4.17
C GLU A 640 -22.30 50.23 2.84
N ASN A 641 -23.59 49.95 2.63
CA ASN A 641 -24.33 49.87 1.35
C ASN A 641 -23.71 49.23 0.07
N SER A 642 -24.32 48.14 -0.44
CA SER A 642 -25.22 48.21 -1.62
C SER A 642 -25.92 46.87 -1.96
N THR A 643 -27.15 46.95 -2.48
CA THR A 643 -28.16 45.87 -2.64
C THR A 643 -28.33 45.29 -4.06
N MET A 644 -28.91 44.07 -4.09
CA MET A 644 -29.96 43.56 -5.02
C MET A 644 -29.62 42.80 -6.33
N ASP A 645 -29.82 41.48 -6.26
CA ASP A 645 -30.73 40.63 -7.06
C ASP A 645 -31.28 41.12 -8.42
N ILE A 646 -31.08 40.29 -9.46
CA ILE A 646 -32.05 40.05 -10.56
C ILE A 646 -32.16 38.52 -10.80
N ARG A 647 -33.32 38.06 -11.30
CA ARG A 647 -33.83 36.67 -11.24
C ARG A 647 -33.62 35.82 -12.51
N ASP A 648 -33.79 34.51 -12.33
CA ASP A 648 -34.08 33.48 -13.37
C ASP A 648 -35.19 33.87 -14.38
N VAL A 649 -35.17 33.24 -15.57
CA VAL A 649 -36.16 32.19 -15.97
C VAL A 649 -35.84 31.50 -17.32
N LYS A 650 -36.08 30.18 -17.33
CA LYS A 650 -36.15 29.15 -18.41
C LYS A 650 -36.74 29.64 -19.76
N TYR A 651 -36.45 29.04 -20.95
CA TYR A 651 -36.86 27.66 -21.34
C TYR A 651 -36.34 27.18 -22.73
N SER A 652 -36.20 25.84 -22.88
CA SER A 652 -36.37 24.95 -24.07
C SER A 652 -35.95 25.35 -25.52
N SER A 653 -34.97 24.60 -26.02
CA SER A 653 -34.91 23.86 -27.30
C SER A 653 -36.12 23.83 -28.29
N HIS A 654 -35.83 23.99 -29.59
CA HIS A 654 -36.08 22.99 -30.67
C HIS A 654 -35.33 23.34 -32.00
N GLU A 655 -34.37 22.49 -32.40
CA GLU A 655 -34.37 21.65 -33.63
C GLU A 655 -34.63 22.22 -35.07
N VAL A 656 -34.15 21.46 -36.09
CA VAL A 656 -34.61 21.34 -37.51
C VAL A 656 -33.77 22.00 -38.66
N GLN A 657 -32.80 21.19 -39.17
CA GLN A 657 -32.53 20.86 -40.59
C GLN A 657 -31.93 21.84 -41.65
N LYS A 658 -31.06 21.23 -42.49
CA LYS A 658 -30.79 21.47 -43.95
C LYS A 658 -29.96 22.71 -44.34
N SER A 659 -29.15 22.71 -45.42
CA SER A 659 -28.67 21.63 -46.33
C SER A 659 -27.66 22.15 -47.39
N VAL A 660 -26.80 21.26 -47.93
CA VAL A 660 -26.40 21.11 -49.37
C VAL A 660 -25.85 22.35 -50.14
N ALA A 661 -24.79 22.32 -50.95
CA ALA A 661 -23.65 21.41 -51.20
C ALA A 661 -22.71 22.05 -52.28
N THR A 662 -21.68 21.31 -52.73
CA THR A 662 -20.98 21.41 -54.05
C THR A 662 -20.11 22.64 -54.39
N GLY A 663 -19.00 22.39 -55.12
CA GLY A 663 -18.11 23.39 -55.76
C GLY A 663 -16.67 23.34 -55.22
N VAL A 664 -15.66 22.61 -55.74
CA VAL A 664 -15.15 22.29 -57.10
C VAL A 664 -14.00 23.23 -57.54
N ASP A 665 -12.83 22.60 -57.75
CA ASP A 665 -11.64 22.92 -58.57
C ASP A 665 -10.67 24.10 -58.28
N ASN A 666 -9.39 23.69 -58.17
CA ASN A 666 -8.20 24.15 -58.93
C ASN A 666 -7.11 25.10 -58.37
N GLU A 667 -5.87 24.61 -58.58
CA GLU A 667 -4.65 25.28 -59.07
C GLU A 667 -3.85 26.29 -58.20
N THR A 668 -2.78 25.76 -57.59
CA THR A 668 -1.35 26.18 -57.72
C THR A 668 -0.97 27.68 -57.73
N ILE A 669 0.03 28.07 -56.91
CA ILE A 669 1.34 28.67 -57.36
C ILE A 669 2.27 29.05 -56.17
N ASP A 670 3.58 28.95 -56.42
CA ASP A 670 4.81 29.49 -55.78
C ASP A 670 5.03 29.57 -54.24
N ASP A 671 6.16 28.98 -53.84
CA ASP A 671 7.26 29.52 -53.01
C ASP A 671 7.05 30.85 -52.23
N ARG A 672 7.37 30.81 -50.91
CA ARG A 672 8.56 31.49 -50.35
C ARG A 672 8.81 31.28 -48.85
N ASP A 673 10.09 31.21 -48.51
CA ASP A 673 10.78 31.74 -47.33
C ASP A 673 9.93 32.10 -46.09
N ASN A 674 9.78 31.16 -45.14
CA ASN A 674 9.42 31.50 -43.76
C ASN A 674 10.69 31.85 -42.97
N HIS A 675 10.84 33.13 -42.61
CA HIS A 675 11.81 33.56 -41.62
C HIS A 675 11.36 33.17 -40.20
N VAL A 676 12.34 32.93 -39.32
CA VAL A 676 12.13 32.80 -37.88
C VAL A 676 11.53 34.09 -37.32
N ILE A 677 10.52 33.94 -36.46
CA ILE A 677 10.06 34.98 -35.53
C ILE A 677 10.00 34.32 -34.15
N GLU A 678 11.00 34.59 -33.34
CA GLU A 678 10.95 34.38 -31.88
C GLU A 678 10.06 35.49 -31.29
N ILE A 679 9.27 35.17 -30.26
CA ILE A 679 8.47 36.14 -29.51
C ILE A 679 8.80 35.95 -28.03
N GLU A 680 9.31 37.00 -27.41
CA GLU A 680 9.62 37.04 -25.98
C GLU A 680 8.32 37.33 -25.20
N ASP A 681 7.90 36.41 -24.33
CA ASP A 681 6.70 36.60 -23.51
C ASP A 681 6.90 37.72 -22.48
N SER A 682 6.06 38.74 -22.56
CA SER A 682 6.08 39.91 -21.68
C SER A 682 5.02 39.78 -20.59
N ILE A 683 5.44 39.88 -19.32
CA ILE A 683 4.56 39.87 -18.15
C ILE A 683 3.59 41.07 -18.21
N ILE A 684 2.33 40.82 -17.89
CA ILE A 684 1.31 41.86 -17.69
C ILE A 684 0.77 41.76 -16.26
N GLU A 685 1.18 42.69 -15.41
CA GLU A 685 0.51 42.99 -14.13
C GLU A 685 -0.78 43.77 -14.39
N ILE A 686 -1.79 43.61 -13.53
CA ILE A 686 -3.03 44.40 -13.53
C ILE A 686 -3.41 44.70 -12.07
N ASP A 687 -3.77 45.95 -11.79
CA ASP A 687 -4.24 46.47 -10.49
C ASP A 687 -5.56 45.84 -9.99
#